data_AF-A0A3P7XYI1-F1
#
_entry.id   AF-A0A3P7XYI1-F1
#
_cell.length_a   1.000
_cell.length_b   1.000
_cell.length_c   1.000
_cell.angle_alpha   90.00
_cell.angle_beta   90.00
_cell.angle_gamma   90.00
#
_symmetry.space_group_name_H-M   'P 1'
#
loop_
_entity.id
_entity.type
_entity.pdbx_description
1 polymer ?
#
loop_
_entity_poly.entity_id
_entity_poly.type
_entity_poly.pdbx_seq_one_letter_code
_entity_poly.pdbx_strand_id
1 'polypeptide(L)'
;MAINKNDNLEQLGLRKLKKIKAGSVIITENHGLCYAQTIKWDKIIAANAQALITKNMDGKCESRGRVCDPTCESELGCWGRGAAMCAKCRFWKLQDKCVKDDVGCRFYQDHTTKQCLPCYSECLTCTGTASVLTNRDCLSCRNVQLVSDDQLLCLTNCSVSHYQDGSQCRPCHESCSNLKCTGPGDHLGEGGCSECLYAQMTRDHEVIRCLTAPSMHEACRDVVGHYPSTQPVDGVQLVHCDPCDEQCVTCTSSGRNSIANGCVCKDPDLDSMLFFGANNLLKVPAIDQSSISSTSILPASREPPVILFVIADPSIRSNMSRVNLITASELHTKGTQLGAGAFGVVYAGFWFPKGKGKIKVPVAIKLVKGTCTGKEMLNEAMQMSSLRHEHLLRLVGIYMHTLLQVTLLRPLGNLLNFLKKHKAHLCGKDLLLYCYQISSAMKYLYEHRIIHRDLAARNVLVKRHNHVEVTDFGLAKLLDYGQEKVKVAIKWLALESLRDQSYTHRTDVWAFGVTCWEILTFGQSPYQGMDICSIKNFLKEGNRLSQPSNCSSELYQVLLQCKSFTASQRILLSASEPNSCNQPPTPLSSEVHSYPVRLSDLDRACDLNTSSNPYVHASNLLDVFVFHVKYIFHDNHEGSKRAPH
;
A
#
# COMPACT_ATOMS: atom_id res chain seq x y z
N MET A 1 -12.31 44.62 -25.71
CA MET A 1 -12.92 45.11 -24.45
C MET A 1 -13.19 46.59 -24.60
N ALA A 2 -14.41 47.05 -24.31
CA ALA A 2 -14.75 48.47 -24.41
C ALA A 2 -15.48 48.94 -23.14
N ILE A 3 -14.97 49.99 -22.50
CA ILE A 3 -15.61 50.67 -21.36
C ILE A 3 -15.61 52.17 -21.65
N ASN A 4 -16.80 52.77 -21.73
CA ASN A 4 -16.94 54.17 -22.08
C ASN A 4 -18.00 54.85 -21.20
N LYS A 5 -17.77 56.11 -20.81
CA LYS A 5 -18.77 56.96 -20.12
C LYS A 5 -19.36 56.37 -18.84
N ASN A 6 -18.52 55.77 -17.99
CA ASN A 6 -18.93 55.24 -16.70
C ASN A 6 -18.25 55.98 -15.55
N ASP A 7 -18.92 57.00 -15.02
CA ASP A 7 -18.37 57.89 -13.99
C ASP A 7 -18.36 57.28 -12.58
N ASN A 8 -19.13 56.22 -12.36
CA ASN A 8 -19.16 55.49 -11.09
C ASN A 8 -18.05 54.43 -10.99
N LEU A 9 -17.33 54.16 -12.09
CA LEU A 9 -16.30 53.14 -12.12
C LEU A 9 -14.98 53.70 -11.57
N GLU A 10 -14.56 53.23 -10.40
CA GLU A 10 -13.32 53.72 -9.76
C GLU A 10 -12.06 52.89 -10.08
N GLN A 11 -12.23 51.59 -10.35
CA GLN A 11 -11.15 50.64 -10.64
C GLN A 11 -11.67 49.47 -11.47
N LEU A 12 -10.81 48.84 -12.29
CA LEU A 12 -11.21 47.75 -13.19
C LEU A 12 -11.39 46.40 -12.50
N GLY A 13 -10.64 46.11 -11.44
CA GLY A 13 -10.86 44.87 -10.68
C GLY A 13 -10.28 43.58 -11.30
N LEU A 14 -9.60 43.65 -12.45
CA LEU A 14 -9.27 42.50 -13.30
C LEU A 14 -8.07 41.66 -12.83
N ARG A 15 -8.00 41.30 -11.53
CA ARG A 15 -6.84 40.65 -10.91
C ARG A 15 -6.40 39.31 -11.53
N LYS A 16 -7.32 38.58 -12.17
CA LYS A 16 -7.04 37.29 -12.85
C LYS A 16 -6.65 37.45 -14.32
N LEU A 17 -6.78 38.64 -14.91
CA LEU A 17 -6.47 38.87 -16.31
C LEU A 17 -4.94 38.90 -16.51
N LYS A 18 -4.43 37.97 -17.33
CA LYS A 18 -3.00 37.87 -17.65
C LYS A 18 -2.67 38.21 -19.10
N LYS A 19 -3.56 37.90 -20.04
CA LYS A 19 -3.39 38.19 -21.47
C LYS A 19 -4.74 38.27 -22.18
N ILE A 20 -4.87 39.20 -23.10
CA ILE A 20 -5.98 39.33 -24.05
C ILE A 20 -5.46 38.81 -25.39
N LYS A 21 -5.90 37.61 -25.78
CA LYS A 21 -5.37 36.91 -26.96
C LYS A 21 -5.87 37.48 -28.29
N ALA A 22 -6.99 38.18 -28.29
CA ALA A 22 -7.60 38.77 -29.48
C ALA A 22 -8.46 39.98 -29.09
N GLY A 23 -8.49 40.98 -29.98
CA GLY A 23 -9.30 42.19 -29.83
C GLY A 23 -8.60 43.34 -29.11
N SER A 24 -8.94 44.56 -29.52
CA SER A 24 -8.43 45.81 -28.94
C SER A 24 -9.12 46.15 -27.61
N VAL A 25 -8.47 47.01 -26.83
CA VAL A 25 -8.98 47.55 -25.57
C VAL A 25 -9.27 49.04 -25.75
N ILE A 26 -10.47 49.48 -25.42
CA ILE A 26 -10.87 50.88 -25.47
C ILE A 26 -11.46 51.24 -24.10
N ILE A 27 -10.82 52.15 -23.38
CA ILE A 27 -11.27 52.63 -22.07
C ILE A 27 -11.20 54.15 -22.09
N THR A 28 -12.35 54.79 -22.30
CA THR A 28 -12.41 56.24 -22.51
C THR A 28 -13.52 56.91 -21.71
N GLU A 29 -13.36 58.19 -21.39
CA GLU A 29 -14.41 59.01 -20.77
C GLU A 29 -14.97 58.44 -19.45
N ASN A 30 -14.14 57.79 -18.63
CA ASN A 30 -14.56 57.32 -17.30
C ASN A 30 -13.94 58.21 -16.22
N HIS A 31 -14.66 59.24 -15.78
CA HIS A 31 -14.08 60.30 -14.94
C HIS A 31 -13.80 59.88 -13.49
N GLY A 32 -14.33 58.74 -13.03
CA GLY A 32 -14.01 58.14 -11.73
C GLY A 32 -12.83 57.18 -11.74
N LEU A 33 -12.39 56.72 -12.92
CA LEU A 33 -11.55 55.53 -13.06
C LEU A 33 -10.07 55.84 -12.83
N CYS A 34 -9.49 55.15 -11.84
CA CYS A 34 -8.06 55.14 -11.55
C CYS A 34 -7.42 53.79 -11.92
N TYR A 35 -6.08 53.75 -11.90
CA TYR A 35 -5.23 52.57 -12.10
C TYR A 35 -5.15 52.01 -13.54
N ALA A 36 -6.14 52.21 -14.39
CA ALA A 36 -6.15 51.72 -15.78
C ALA A 36 -4.93 52.19 -16.58
N GLN A 37 -4.43 53.39 -16.33
CA GLN A 37 -3.23 53.98 -16.94
C GLN A 37 -1.91 53.40 -16.41
N THR A 38 -1.94 52.76 -15.23
CA THR A 38 -0.73 52.14 -14.64
C THR A 38 -0.37 50.82 -15.32
N ILE A 39 -1.35 50.18 -15.97
CA ILE A 39 -1.18 48.91 -16.65
C ILE A 39 -0.42 49.11 -17.96
N LYS A 40 0.62 48.31 -18.18
CA LYS A 40 1.31 48.22 -19.47
C LYS A 40 0.51 47.36 -20.46
N TRP A 41 -0.46 47.99 -21.12
CA TRP A 41 -1.40 47.32 -22.02
C TRP A 41 -0.71 46.59 -23.17
N ASP A 42 0.37 47.14 -23.70
CA ASP A 42 1.23 46.56 -24.74
C ASP A 42 1.76 45.16 -24.38
N LYS A 43 2.00 44.89 -23.09
CA LYS A 43 2.50 43.59 -22.62
C LYS A 43 1.40 42.53 -22.45
N ILE A 44 0.13 42.95 -22.39
CA ILE A 44 -1.00 42.06 -22.09
C ILE A 44 -1.95 41.86 -23.27
N ILE A 45 -1.98 42.74 -24.26
CA ILE A 45 -2.76 42.56 -25.48
C ILE A 45 -1.96 41.81 -26.56
N ALA A 46 -2.65 41.33 -27.60
CA ALA A 46 -1.98 40.74 -28.75
C ALA A 46 -1.14 41.79 -29.50
N ALA A 47 -0.03 41.40 -30.12
CA ALA A 47 0.91 42.32 -30.78
C ALA A 47 0.26 43.16 -31.91
N ASN A 48 -0.84 42.67 -32.49
CA ASN A 48 -1.62 43.34 -33.52
C ASN A 48 -2.84 44.11 -32.98
N ALA A 49 -3.04 44.15 -31.67
CA ALA A 49 -4.15 44.84 -31.02
C ALA A 49 -3.70 46.22 -30.50
N GLN A 50 -4.66 47.14 -30.36
CA GLN A 50 -4.42 48.48 -29.83
C GLN A 50 -5.13 48.65 -28.48
N ALA A 51 -4.52 49.46 -27.61
CA ALA A 51 -5.14 49.91 -26.38
C ALA A 51 -5.29 51.43 -26.40
N LEU A 52 -6.52 51.92 -26.40
CA LEU A 52 -6.85 53.34 -26.30
C LEU A 52 -7.38 53.63 -24.90
N ILE A 53 -6.54 54.24 -24.06
CA ILE A 53 -6.85 54.56 -22.67
C ILE A 53 -6.71 56.08 -22.49
N THR A 54 -7.82 56.82 -22.60
CA THR A 54 -7.76 58.29 -22.64
C THR A 54 -9.01 58.93 -22.04
N LYS A 55 -8.91 60.14 -21.50
CA LYS A 55 -10.04 60.89 -20.91
C LYS A 55 -10.64 60.19 -19.69
N ASN A 56 -9.83 59.50 -18.90
CA ASN A 56 -10.24 58.94 -17.61
C ASN A 56 -9.81 59.90 -16.48
N MET A 57 -9.73 59.47 -15.21
CA MET A 57 -9.20 60.29 -14.10
C MET A 57 -7.65 60.43 -14.17
N ASP A 58 -7.14 60.76 -15.34
CA ASP A 58 -5.71 60.77 -15.66
C ASP A 58 -5.00 61.88 -14.87
N GLY A 59 -3.89 61.56 -14.20
CA GLY A 59 -3.05 62.51 -13.45
C GLY A 59 -3.58 62.99 -12.08
N LYS A 60 -4.84 62.76 -11.72
CA LYS A 60 -5.43 63.16 -10.41
C LYS A 60 -5.59 62.02 -9.41
N CYS A 61 -5.29 60.78 -9.79
CA CYS A 61 -5.39 59.62 -8.91
C CYS A 61 -4.35 59.64 -7.78
N GLU A 62 -3.12 60.05 -8.07
CA GLU A 62 -2.02 60.06 -7.10
C GLU A 62 -2.25 61.07 -5.97
N SER A 63 -2.73 62.28 -6.29
CA SER A 63 -3.08 63.30 -5.29
C SER A 63 -4.22 62.90 -4.36
N ARG A 64 -5.02 61.90 -4.77
CA ARG A 64 -6.09 61.29 -3.95
C ARG A 64 -5.63 60.03 -3.21
N GLY A 65 -4.33 59.72 -3.20
CA GLY A 65 -3.78 58.50 -2.59
C GLY A 65 -4.21 57.20 -3.28
N ARG A 66 -4.72 57.28 -4.52
CA ARG A 66 -5.13 56.12 -5.32
C ARG A 66 -3.95 55.64 -6.16
N VAL A 67 -2.95 55.09 -5.47
CA VAL A 67 -1.71 54.54 -6.05
C VAL A 67 -1.64 53.03 -5.86
N CYS A 68 -0.86 52.35 -6.69
CA CYS A 68 -0.62 50.92 -6.55
C CYS A 68 0.07 50.61 -5.21
N ASP A 69 -0.22 49.43 -4.66
CA ASP A 69 0.44 48.96 -3.44
C ASP A 69 1.97 48.83 -3.68
N PRO A 70 2.83 49.19 -2.71
CA PRO A 70 4.28 49.08 -2.86
C PRO A 70 4.80 47.66 -3.12
N THR A 71 3.98 46.64 -2.84
CA THR A 71 4.28 45.23 -3.14
C THR A 71 4.01 44.84 -4.60
N CYS A 72 3.40 45.73 -5.39
CA CYS A 72 3.20 45.55 -6.83
C CYS A 72 4.46 45.84 -7.64
N GLU A 73 4.64 45.13 -8.75
CA GLU A 73 5.68 45.42 -9.74
C GLU A 73 5.37 46.74 -10.47
N SER A 74 6.22 47.76 -10.30
CA SER A 74 5.99 49.10 -10.84
C SER A 74 5.94 49.11 -12.37
N GLU A 75 6.70 48.22 -13.01
CA GLU A 75 6.76 48.08 -14.47
C GLU A 75 5.53 47.43 -15.12
N LEU A 76 4.58 46.93 -14.32
CA LEU A 76 3.37 46.25 -14.79
C LEU A 76 2.08 46.86 -14.25
N GLY A 77 2.15 47.67 -13.20
CA GLY A 77 1.01 48.38 -12.62
C GLY A 77 0.07 47.52 -11.78
N CYS A 78 -1.13 48.03 -11.53
CA CYS A 78 -2.15 47.37 -10.72
C CYS A 78 -3.56 47.63 -11.26
N TRP A 79 -4.49 46.74 -10.90
CA TRP A 79 -5.89 46.76 -11.33
C TRP A 79 -6.83 47.49 -10.36
N GLY A 80 -6.29 48.07 -9.28
CA GLY A 80 -7.04 48.65 -8.18
C GLY A 80 -6.22 48.85 -6.91
N ARG A 81 -6.89 49.21 -5.82
CA ARG A 81 -6.25 49.48 -4.51
C ARG A 81 -5.81 48.20 -3.79
N GLY A 82 -4.61 48.23 -3.21
CA GLY A 82 -4.10 47.25 -2.25
C GLY A 82 -3.36 46.05 -2.85
N ALA A 83 -2.64 45.32 -2.01
CA ALA A 83 -1.73 44.22 -2.38
C ALA A 83 -2.36 43.03 -3.14
N ALA A 84 -3.70 42.92 -3.16
CA ALA A 84 -4.40 41.87 -3.93
C ALA A 84 -4.65 42.25 -5.40
N MET A 85 -4.40 43.51 -5.75
CA MET A 85 -4.75 44.10 -7.04
C MET A 85 -3.54 44.30 -7.96
N CYS A 86 -2.36 43.86 -7.55
CA CYS A 86 -1.16 43.95 -8.38
C CYS A 86 -1.30 43.14 -9.68
N ALA A 87 -0.87 43.69 -10.81
CA ALA A 87 -0.80 42.91 -12.05
C ALA A 87 0.20 41.74 -11.91
N LYS A 88 1.30 42.01 -11.20
CA LYS A 88 2.32 41.04 -10.76
C LYS A 88 2.91 41.48 -9.41
N CYS A 89 3.19 40.53 -8.52
CA CYS A 89 3.89 40.81 -7.27
C CYS A 89 5.38 41.10 -7.53
N ARG A 90 5.92 42.10 -6.84
CA ARG A 90 7.34 42.47 -6.88
C ARG A 90 8.22 41.44 -6.18
N PHE A 91 7.81 41.06 -4.97
CA PHE A 91 8.50 40.10 -4.12
C PHE A 91 7.80 38.74 -4.20
N TRP A 92 6.85 38.48 -3.30
CA TRP A 92 6.21 37.18 -3.15
C TRP A 92 4.70 37.27 -3.26
N LYS A 93 4.08 36.20 -3.76
CA LYS A 93 2.64 36.02 -3.74
C LYS A 93 2.25 35.02 -2.65
N LEU A 94 1.47 35.48 -1.67
CA LEU A 94 0.83 34.62 -0.68
C LEU A 94 -0.67 34.56 -0.97
N GLN A 95 -1.15 33.41 -1.41
CA GLN A 95 -2.51 33.23 -1.91
C GLN A 95 -2.84 34.24 -3.02
N ASP A 96 -3.69 35.24 -2.74
CA ASP A 96 -4.10 36.29 -3.67
C ASP A 96 -3.53 37.68 -3.32
N LYS A 97 -2.58 37.77 -2.37
CA LYS A 97 -1.95 39.04 -1.96
C LYS A 97 -0.44 39.02 -2.20
N CYS A 98 0.12 40.16 -2.55
CA CYS A 98 1.57 40.34 -2.60
C CYS A 98 2.11 40.68 -1.20
N VAL A 99 3.23 40.07 -0.80
CA VAL A 99 3.85 40.24 0.53
C VAL A 99 5.36 40.48 0.40
N LYS A 100 5.97 41.11 1.42
CA LYS A 100 7.42 41.33 1.52
C LYS A 100 8.13 40.11 2.15
N ASP A 101 9.43 40.01 1.89
CA ASP A 101 10.30 38.83 2.09
C ASP A 101 10.33 38.30 3.53
N ASP A 102 10.55 39.15 4.54
CA ASP A 102 11.10 38.65 5.82
C ASP A 102 10.08 38.43 6.96
N VAL A 103 8.85 38.94 6.85
CA VAL A 103 7.86 38.89 7.96
C VAL A 103 6.50 38.35 7.52
N GLY A 104 6.19 38.44 6.22
CA GLY A 104 4.88 38.04 5.70
C GLY A 104 4.79 36.57 5.28
N CYS A 105 5.91 35.95 4.90
CA CYS A 105 5.95 34.59 4.38
C CYS A 105 6.28 33.59 5.49
N ARG A 106 5.27 33.16 6.26
CA ARG A 106 5.40 32.04 7.25
C ARG A 106 5.45 30.65 6.59
N PHE A 107 5.86 30.59 5.33
CA PHE A 107 5.60 29.53 4.38
C PHE A 107 6.82 29.35 3.47
N TYR A 108 6.96 28.20 2.81
CA TYR A 108 8.04 27.94 1.87
C TYR A 108 8.04 28.94 0.72
N GLN A 109 9.19 29.54 0.45
CA GLN A 109 9.40 30.48 -0.64
C GLN A 109 9.87 29.73 -1.90
N ASP A 110 8.98 29.59 -2.87
CA ASP A 110 9.34 29.08 -4.20
C ASP A 110 9.98 30.22 -5.01
N HIS A 111 11.31 30.29 -5.03
CA HIS A 111 12.07 31.30 -5.77
C HIS A 111 11.82 31.27 -7.29
N THR A 112 11.37 30.13 -7.84
CA THR A 112 11.09 29.99 -9.28
C THR A 112 9.78 30.68 -9.63
N THR A 113 8.73 30.43 -8.85
CA THR A 113 7.40 31.01 -9.11
C THR A 113 7.12 32.30 -8.33
N LYS A 114 8.03 32.71 -7.43
CA LYS A 114 7.86 33.82 -6.48
C LYS A 114 6.59 33.69 -5.64
N GLN A 115 6.31 32.48 -5.16
CA GLN A 115 5.13 32.18 -4.33
C GLN A 115 5.52 31.70 -2.93
N CYS A 116 4.67 32.05 -1.96
CA CYS A 116 4.70 31.50 -0.61
C CYS A 116 3.73 30.30 -0.54
N LEU A 117 4.26 29.10 -0.31
CA LEU A 117 3.51 27.84 -0.30
C LEU A 117 3.59 27.18 1.08
N PRO A 118 2.51 26.54 1.56
CA PRO A 118 2.56 25.83 2.84
C PRO A 118 3.55 24.67 2.82
N CYS A 119 4.32 24.52 3.90
CA CYS A 119 5.04 23.28 4.16
C CYS A 119 4.06 22.12 4.31
N TYR A 120 4.55 20.88 4.16
CA TYR A 120 3.80 19.70 4.55
C TYR A 120 3.37 19.79 6.03
N SER A 121 2.18 19.26 6.37
CA SER A 121 1.52 19.52 7.65
C SER A 121 2.34 19.14 8.89
N GLU A 122 3.22 18.15 8.75
CA GLU A 122 4.08 17.66 9.83
C GLU A 122 5.46 18.32 9.86
N CYS A 123 5.78 19.20 8.90
CA CYS A 123 6.98 20.03 8.98
C CYS A 123 6.75 21.24 9.90
N LEU A 124 7.71 21.51 10.76
CA LEU A 124 7.81 22.80 11.45
C LEU A 124 8.46 23.86 10.54
N THR A 125 9.52 23.48 9.84
CA THR A 125 10.16 24.27 8.78
C THR A 125 10.50 23.38 7.59
N CYS A 126 10.54 23.94 6.38
CA CYS A 126 10.82 23.17 5.17
C CYS A 126 11.63 24.00 4.16
N THR A 127 12.42 23.31 3.34
CA THR A 127 13.14 23.88 2.19
C THR A 127 13.06 22.89 1.05
N GLY A 128 12.79 23.38 -0.15
CA GLY A 128 12.79 22.55 -1.35
C GLY A 128 13.02 23.36 -2.60
N THR A 129 12.98 22.68 -3.73
CA THR A 129 12.91 23.26 -5.08
C THR A 129 11.69 22.74 -5.84
N ALA A 130 10.88 21.89 -5.18
CA ALA A 130 9.77 21.17 -5.77
C ALA A 130 8.44 21.93 -5.63
N SER A 131 7.61 21.83 -6.67
CA SER A 131 6.25 22.40 -6.72
C SER A 131 5.26 21.71 -5.77
N VAL A 132 5.63 20.56 -5.20
CA VAL A 132 4.85 19.81 -4.20
C VAL A 132 5.80 19.33 -3.10
N LEU A 133 5.64 19.84 -1.89
CA LEU A 133 6.43 19.44 -0.73
C LEU A 133 5.83 18.22 -0.06
N THR A 134 6.68 17.28 0.32
CA THR A 134 6.34 16.04 1.01
C THR A 134 6.85 16.06 2.46
N ASN A 135 6.57 15.00 3.22
CA ASN A 135 7.09 14.81 4.57
C ASN A 135 8.62 14.59 4.65
N ARG A 136 9.29 14.52 3.50
CA ARG A 136 10.75 14.41 3.37
C ARG A 136 11.45 15.75 3.14
N ASP A 137 10.70 16.77 2.76
CA ASP A 137 11.24 18.11 2.46
C ASP A 137 11.26 19.02 3.70
N CYS A 138 11.00 18.44 4.87
CA CYS A 138 11.09 19.12 6.14
C CYS A 138 12.56 19.33 6.54
N LEU A 139 12.88 20.52 7.06
CA LEU A 139 14.12 20.76 7.79
C LEU A 139 14.00 20.36 9.25
N SER A 140 12.81 20.49 9.82
CA SER A 140 12.51 20.09 11.20
C SER A 140 11.07 19.61 11.33
N CYS A 141 10.85 18.64 12.22
CA CYS A 141 9.54 18.03 12.43
C CYS A 141 8.77 18.73 13.52
N ARG A 142 7.44 18.81 13.35
CA ARG A 142 6.55 19.37 14.37
C ARG A 142 6.39 18.46 15.59
N ASN A 143 6.30 17.14 15.35
CA ASN A 143 6.01 16.16 16.39
C ASN A 143 7.20 15.19 16.56
N VAL A 144 7.29 14.18 15.69
CA VAL A 144 8.34 13.16 15.76
C VAL A 144 9.06 13.00 14.43
N GLN A 145 10.32 12.59 14.51
CA GLN A 145 11.19 12.32 13.38
C GLN A 145 11.58 10.85 13.30
N LEU A 146 11.46 10.27 12.12
CA LEU A 146 12.04 8.98 11.79
C LEU A 146 13.22 9.23 10.85
N VAL A 147 14.41 8.77 11.24
CA VAL A 147 15.62 8.84 10.41
C VAL A 147 15.87 7.46 9.84
N SER A 148 15.76 7.33 8.51
CA SER A 148 16.05 6.09 7.79
C SER A 148 16.99 6.43 6.65
N ASP A 149 18.13 5.75 6.57
CA ASP A 149 19.14 5.93 5.50
C ASP A 149 19.49 7.41 5.25
N ASP A 150 19.78 8.16 6.33
CA ASP A 150 20.09 9.60 6.33
C ASP A 150 18.97 10.53 5.81
N GLN A 151 17.75 10.04 5.65
CA GLN A 151 16.58 10.85 5.32
C GLN A 151 15.71 11.13 6.55
N LEU A 152 15.39 12.41 6.77
CA LEU A 152 14.45 12.86 7.78
C LEU A 152 13.02 12.66 7.28
N LEU A 153 12.20 11.96 8.07
CA LEU A 153 10.78 11.79 7.82
C LEU A 153 9.98 12.31 9.01
N CYS A 154 9.18 13.36 8.79
CA CYS A 154 8.33 13.89 9.85
C CYS A 154 6.98 13.17 9.90
N LEU A 155 6.66 12.63 11.07
CA LEU A 155 5.44 11.88 11.35
C LEU A 155 4.68 12.55 12.50
N THR A 156 3.37 12.32 12.57
CA THR A 156 2.57 12.78 13.70
C THR A 156 2.91 11.98 14.97
N ASN A 157 2.95 10.65 14.85
CA ASN A 157 3.31 9.70 15.91
C ASN A 157 4.24 8.63 15.33
N CYS A 158 5.01 7.94 16.19
CA CYS A 158 5.79 6.79 15.76
C CYS A 158 4.89 5.63 15.30
N SER A 159 5.35 4.90 14.28
CA SER A 159 4.68 3.69 13.81
C SER A 159 4.63 2.63 14.90
N VAL A 160 3.71 1.67 14.83
CA VAL A 160 3.58 0.58 15.80
C VAL A 160 4.88 -0.19 16.04
N SER A 161 5.77 -0.25 15.04
CA SER A 161 7.08 -0.92 15.13
C SER A 161 8.21 -0.07 15.75
N HIS A 162 7.91 1.15 16.24
CA HIS A 162 8.86 2.09 16.79
C HIS A 162 8.30 2.72 18.06
N TYR A 163 9.11 2.83 19.11
CA TYR A 163 8.79 3.65 20.28
C TYR A 163 9.28 5.09 20.10
N GLN A 164 8.68 6.00 20.85
CA GLN A 164 9.09 7.40 20.86
C GLN A 164 10.15 7.63 21.93
N ASP A 165 11.32 8.09 21.50
CA ASP A 165 12.43 8.52 22.36
C ASP A 165 12.63 10.03 22.16
N GLY A 166 12.01 10.82 23.05
CA GLY A 166 11.93 12.27 22.90
C GLY A 166 11.16 12.68 21.63
N SER A 167 11.84 13.30 20.67
CA SER A 167 11.29 13.63 19.35
C SER A 167 11.60 12.60 18.26
N GLN A 168 12.31 11.51 18.57
CA GLN A 168 12.75 10.52 17.59
C GLN A 168 11.97 9.21 17.69
N CYS A 169 11.66 8.61 16.55
CA CYS A 169 11.12 7.25 16.48
C CYS A 169 12.24 6.23 16.37
N ARG A 170 12.32 5.30 17.33
CA ARG A 170 13.34 4.24 17.40
C ARG A 170 12.71 2.86 17.32
N PRO A 171 13.33 1.90 16.61
CA PRO A 171 12.72 0.60 16.36
C PRO A 171 12.55 -0.19 17.66
N CYS A 172 11.47 -0.95 17.75
CA CYS A 172 11.23 -1.89 18.85
C CYS A 172 12.23 -3.06 18.82
N HIS A 173 12.43 -3.69 19.99
CA HIS A 173 13.23 -4.91 20.07
C HIS A 173 12.61 -6.03 19.22
N GLU A 174 13.44 -6.86 18.58
CA GLU A 174 12.98 -7.91 17.66
C GLU A 174 12.17 -9.02 18.35
N SER A 175 12.38 -9.20 19.66
CA SER A 175 11.62 -10.14 20.49
C SER A 175 10.16 -9.71 20.75
N CYS A 176 9.82 -8.45 20.50
CA CYS A 176 8.46 -7.96 20.73
C CYS A 176 7.48 -8.51 19.70
N SER A 177 6.33 -9.02 20.17
CA SER A 177 5.27 -9.52 19.31
C SER A 177 4.74 -8.41 18.40
N ASN A 178 4.67 -8.68 17.09
CA ASN A 178 4.25 -7.70 16.07
C ASN A 178 5.02 -6.37 16.12
N LEU A 179 6.22 -6.34 16.73
CA LEU A 179 7.01 -5.15 16.99
C LEU A 179 6.28 -4.09 17.83
N LYS A 180 5.30 -4.44 18.66
CA LYS A 180 4.67 -3.46 19.58
C LYS A 180 5.54 -3.25 20.82
N CYS A 181 5.99 -2.03 21.08
CA CYS A 181 6.78 -1.72 22.26
C CYS A 181 6.52 -0.32 22.80
N THR A 182 6.91 -0.11 24.06
CA THR A 182 6.96 1.19 24.73
C THR A 182 8.39 1.68 24.94
N GLY A 183 9.38 0.81 24.70
CA GLY A 183 10.80 1.14 24.81
C GLY A 183 11.71 0.12 24.14
N PRO A 184 13.03 0.21 24.37
CA PRO A 184 14.03 -0.62 23.71
C PRO A 184 14.19 -2.02 24.32
N GLY A 185 13.59 -2.27 25.50
CA GLY A 185 13.76 -3.52 26.22
C GLY A 185 13.11 -4.72 25.51
N ASP A 186 13.64 -5.89 25.81
CA ASP A 186 13.08 -7.17 25.37
C ASP A 186 12.12 -7.79 26.39
N HIS A 187 11.85 -7.12 27.51
CA HIS A 187 10.93 -7.56 28.57
C HIS A 187 9.49 -7.14 28.30
N LEU A 188 8.53 -7.78 28.96
CA LEU A 188 7.12 -7.40 28.87
C LEU A 188 6.84 -6.20 29.78
N GLY A 189 6.16 -5.18 29.25
CA GLY A 189 5.70 -4.01 30.00
C GLY A 189 6.38 -2.71 29.61
N GLU A 190 6.37 -1.75 30.55
CA GLU A 190 6.91 -0.41 30.32
C GLU A 190 8.42 -0.44 30.04
N GLY A 191 8.85 0.33 29.04
CA GLY A 191 10.24 0.36 28.58
C GLY A 191 10.66 -0.85 27.74
N GLY A 192 9.76 -1.80 27.50
CA GLY A 192 9.99 -2.99 26.68
C GLY A 192 8.85 -3.27 25.72
N CYS A 193 8.58 -4.55 25.49
CA CYS A 193 7.52 -5.04 24.62
C CYS A 193 6.14 -4.91 25.27
N SER A 194 5.14 -4.50 24.49
CA SER A 194 3.74 -4.50 24.96
C SER A 194 3.14 -5.90 25.01
N GLU A 195 3.62 -6.80 24.14
CA GLU A 195 3.21 -8.19 24.04
C GLU A 195 4.43 -9.06 23.65
N CYS A 196 4.55 -10.24 24.24
CA CYS A 196 5.51 -11.27 23.84
C CYS A 196 4.80 -12.38 23.04
N LEU A 197 5.43 -12.89 21.99
CA LEU A 197 4.94 -14.11 21.33
C LEU A 197 5.36 -15.35 22.14
N TYR A 198 6.60 -15.33 22.60
CA TYR A 198 7.20 -16.31 23.50
C TYR A 198 7.88 -15.57 24.65
N ALA A 199 7.93 -16.17 25.83
CA ALA A 199 8.53 -15.53 27.01
C ALA A 199 9.31 -16.51 27.87
N GLN A 200 10.30 -16.00 28.59
CA GLN A 200 10.98 -16.72 29.68
C GLN A 200 10.41 -16.26 31.02
N MET A 201 10.03 -17.21 31.89
CA MET A 201 9.49 -16.91 33.21
C MET A 201 10.53 -17.03 34.32
N THR A 202 10.38 -16.23 35.38
CA THR A 202 11.03 -16.45 36.67
C THR A 202 10.35 -17.60 37.42
N ARG A 203 10.96 -18.02 38.53
CA ARG A 203 10.34 -18.94 39.49
C ARG A 203 9.10 -18.35 40.17
N ASP A 204 9.03 -17.03 40.27
CA ASP A 204 7.90 -16.29 40.82
C ASP A 204 6.79 -16.07 39.78
N HIS A 205 6.90 -16.69 38.59
CA HIS A 205 5.95 -16.59 37.48
C HIS A 205 5.84 -15.17 36.93
N GLU A 206 6.94 -14.42 36.92
CA GLU A 206 7.07 -13.12 36.28
C GLU A 206 7.81 -13.26 34.94
N VAL A 207 7.42 -12.47 33.94
CA VAL A 207 8.09 -12.47 32.63
C VAL A 207 9.45 -11.77 32.75
N ILE A 208 10.53 -12.52 32.54
CA ILE A 208 11.90 -11.97 32.51
C ILE A 208 12.14 -11.24 31.20
N ARG A 209 11.88 -11.93 30.08
CA ARG A 209 12.12 -11.42 28.72
C ARG A 209 11.27 -12.13 27.68
N CYS A 210 10.88 -11.41 26.65
CA CYS A 210 10.34 -11.95 25.42
C CYS A 210 11.43 -12.69 24.63
N LEU A 211 11.04 -13.75 23.93
CA LEU A 211 11.93 -14.60 23.15
C LEU A 211 11.53 -14.59 21.67
N THR A 212 12.52 -14.73 20.81
CA THR A 212 12.33 -14.90 19.37
C THR A 212 12.57 -16.35 18.99
N ALA A 213 11.59 -17.01 18.38
CA ALA A 213 11.75 -18.36 17.88
C ALA A 213 10.97 -18.59 16.58
N PRO A 214 11.43 -19.50 15.70
CA PRO A 214 10.75 -19.80 14.45
C PRO A 214 9.45 -20.61 14.63
N SER A 215 9.27 -21.27 15.77
CA SER A 215 8.06 -21.99 16.13
C SER A 215 7.93 -22.17 17.65
N MET A 216 6.72 -22.51 18.11
CA MET A 216 6.46 -22.81 19.53
C MET A 216 7.30 -23.98 20.08
N HIS A 217 7.65 -24.96 19.24
CA HIS A 217 8.47 -26.11 19.65
C HIS A 217 9.95 -25.75 19.85
N GLU A 218 10.36 -24.58 19.35
CA GLU A 218 11.74 -24.10 19.43
C GLU A 218 11.90 -22.97 20.45
N ALA A 219 10.80 -22.44 20.99
CA ALA A 219 10.79 -21.28 21.88
C ALA A 219 11.67 -21.45 23.13
N CYS A 220 11.63 -22.63 23.75
CA CYS A 220 12.39 -22.92 24.98
C CYS A 220 13.63 -23.78 24.76
N ARG A 221 13.97 -24.11 23.50
CA ARG A 221 15.09 -25.04 23.21
C ARG A 221 16.42 -24.53 23.75
N ASP A 222 16.66 -23.23 23.60
CA ASP A 222 17.91 -22.58 24.01
C ASP A 222 17.80 -21.92 25.40
N VAL A 223 16.68 -22.13 26.11
CA VAL A 223 16.45 -21.60 27.46
C VAL A 223 16.77 -22.69 28.48
N VAL A 224 18.05 -22.76 28.86
CA VAL A 224 18.55 -23.79 29.78
C VAL A 224 17.76 -23.80 31.09
N GLY A 225 17.41 -25.01 31.57
CA GLY A 225 16.68 -25.20 32.81
C GLY A 225 15.23 -24.73 32.79
N HIS A 226 14.63 -24.60 31.61
CA HIS A 226 13.20 -24.29 31.45
C HIS A 226 12.53 -25.27 30.49
N TYR A 227 11.22 -25.43 30.60
CA TYR A 227 10.40 -26.27 29.73
C TYR A 227 9.22 -25.47 29.16
N PRO A 228 8.70 -25.83 27.97
CA PRO A 228 7.61 -25.10 27.34
C PRO A 228 6.28 -25.35 28.06
N SER A 229 5.54 -24.27 28.31
CA SER A 229 4.24 -24.26 28.95
C SER A 229 3.26 -23.42 28.13
N THR A 230 2.01 -23.87 28.07
CA THR A 230 0.92 -23.20 27.33
C THR A 230 -0.12 -22.63 28.29
N GLN A 231 0.20 -22.51 29.58
CA GLN A 231 -0.70 -21.84 30.52
C GLN A 231 -0.79 -20.35 30.16
N PRO A 232 -1.97 -19.73 30.26
CA PRO A 232 -2.14 -18.33 29.92
C PRO A 232 -1.35 -17.45 30.88
N VAL A 233 -0.53 -16.56 30.33
CA VAL A 233 0.18 -15.49 31.05
C VAL A 233 -0.18 -14.18 30.39
N ASP A 234 -0.58 -13.19 31.17
CA ASP A 234 -0.99 -11.88 30.64
C ASP A 234 0.16 -11.25 29.84
N GLY A 235 -0.15 -10.85 28.60
CA GLY A 235 0.82 -10.28 27.66
C GLY A 235 1.70 -11.30 26.92
N VAL A 236 1.55 -12.61 27.14
CA VAL A 236 2.20 -13.68 26.37
C VAL A 236 1.18 -14.40 25.48
N GLN A 237 1.44 -14.44 24.18
CA GLN A 237 0.45 -14.88 23.18
C GLN A 237 0.39 -16.40 22.94
N LEU A 238 1.51 -17.13 23.05
CA LEU A 238 1.56 -18.56 22.68
C LEU A 238 2.18 -19.47 23.73
N VAL A 239 3.48 -19.34 23.99
CA VAL A 239 4.23 -20.28 24.86
C VAL A 239 5.18 -19.49 25.73
N HIS A 240 5.22 -19.82 27.01
CA HIS A 240 6.27 -19.37 27.90
C HIS A 240 7.12 -20.55 28.39
N CYS A 241 8.33 -20.24 28.81
CA CYS A 241 9.28 -21.20 29.33
C CYS A 241 9.26 -21.12 30.85
N ASP A 242 8.66 -22.11 31.50
CA ASP A 242 8.63 -22.24 32.96
C ASP A 242 9.94 -22.87 33.46
N PRO A 243 10.47 -22.43 34.61
CA PRO A 243 11.69 -23.01 35.16
C PRO A 243 11.47 -24.47 35.59
N CYS A 244 12.48 -25.31 35.36
CA CYS A 244 12.54 -26.65 35.91
C CYS A 244 12.62 -26.62 37.44
N ASP A 245 12.32 -27.76 38.07
CA ASP A 245 12.54 -27.93 39.51
C ASP A 245 14.00 -27.64 39.87
N GLU A 246 14.23 -27.12 41.08
CA GLU A 246 15.55 -26.69 41.53
C GLU A 246 16.62 -27.79 41.47
N GLN A 247 16.21 -29.05 41.57
CA GLN A 247 17.09 -30.21 41.52
C GLN A 247 17.42 -30.65 40.08
N CYS A 248 16.74 -30.10 39.06
CA CYS A 248 16.93 -30.45 37.65
C CYS A 248 17.82 -29.43 36.92
N VAL A 249 18.67 -29.92 36.02
CA VAL A 249 19.43 -29.15 35.01
C VAL A 249 18.60 -28.93 33.75
N THR A 250 17.85 -29.95 33.33
CA THR A 250 16.89 -29.90 32.22
C THR A 250 15.65 -30.70 32.58
N CYS A 251 14.52 -30.40 31.95
CA CYS A 251 13.25 -31.08 32.17
C CYS A 251 12.33 -30.88 30.94
N THR A 252 11.29 -31.71 30.82
CA THR A 252 10.25 -31.60 29.79
C THR A 252 8.90 -31.18 30.35
N SER A 253 8.74 -31.19 31.68
CA SER A 253 7.55 -30.72 32.41
C SER A 253 7.90 -30.47 33.89
N SER A 254 6.98 -29.88 34.65
CA SER A 254 7.15 -29.65 36.09
C SER A 254 7.29 -30.95 36.89
N GLY A 255 8.33 -31.05 37.71
CA GLY A 255 8.56 -32.17 38.62
C GLY A 255 10.00 -32.66 38.62
N ARG A 256 10.31 -33.60 39.52
CA ARG A 256 11.66 -34.14 39.75
C ARG A 256 11.88 -35.54 39.20
N ASN A 257 10.85 -36.15 38.61
CA ASN A 257 10.93 -37.54 38.14
C ASN A 257 11.68 -37.60 36.80
N SER A 258 12.71 -38.43 36.71
CA SER A 258 13.53 -38.57 35.50
C SER A 258 12.75 -39.17 34.32
N ILE A 259 11.79 -40.07 34.58
CA ILE A 259 10.98 -40.73 33.54
C ILE A 259 9.77 -39.87 33.16
N ALA A 260 8.99 -39.41 34.15
CA ALA A 260 7.74 -38.70 33.89
C ALA A 260 7.96 -37.24 33.48
N ASN A 261 8.98 -36.58 34.03
CA ASN A 261 9.23 -35.16 33.82
C ASN A 261 10.50 -34.87 33.01
N GLY A 262 11.23 -35.90 32.59
CA GLY A 262 12.49 -35.76 31.87
C GLY A 262 13.55 -35.00 32.68
N CYS A 263 13.45 -34.99 34.01
CA CYS A 263 14.37 -34.28 34.89
C CYS A 263 15.77 -34.90 34.83
N VAL A 264 16.76 -34.11 34.46
CA VAL A 264 18.18 -34.48 34.60
C VAL A 264 18.70 -33.85 35.89
N CYS A 265 18.94 -34.64 36.92
CA CYS A 265 19.32 -34.15 38.25
C CYS A 265 20.70 -33.47 38.25
N LYS A 266 20.85 -32.45 39.10
CA LYS A 266 22.12 -31.76 39.38
C LYS A 266 23.09 -32.65 40.17
N ASP A 267 22.55 -33.55 40.97
CA ASP A 267 23.29 -34.52 41.79
C ASP A 267 23.04 -35.94 41.25
N PRO A 268 24.07 -36.64 40.72
CA PRO A 268 23.93 -37.98 40.17
C PRO A 268 23.62 -39.06 41.22
N ASP A 269 23.84 -38.83 42.53
CA ASP A 269 23.64 -39.85 43.56
C ASP A 269 22.16 -40.04 43.95
N LEU A 270 21.28 -39.10 43.61
CA LEU A 270 19.83 -39.16 43.89
C LEU A 270 19.01 -40.00 42.89
N ASP A 271 19.55 -40.33 41.71
CA ASP A 271 18.86 -41.17 40.71
C ASP A 271 18.69 -42.63 41.20
N SER A 272 19.46 -43.02 42.22
CA SER A 272 19.51 -44.34 42.83
C SER A 272 18.32 -44.71 43.73
N MET A 273 17.54 -43.72 44.22
CA MET A 273 16.53 -43.96 45.27
C MET A 273 15.11 -44.24 44.79
N LEU A 274 14.80 -44.09 43.50
CA LEU A 274 13.44 -44.29 42.98
C LEU A 274 13.22 -45.65 42.28
N PHE A 275 14.22 -46.53 42.25
CA PHE A 275 14.17 -47.83 41.55
C PHE A 275 13.58 -49.00 42.35
N PHE A 276 13.26 -48.86 43.64
CA PHE A 276 12.66 -49.94 44.43
C PHE A 276 11.13 -49.85 44.44
N GLY A 277 10.50 -50.32 43.36
CA GLY A 277 9.05 -50.32 43.29
C GLY A 277 8.39 -51.02 42.11
N ALA A 278 8.93 -52.15 41.63
CA ALA A 278 8.20 -53.31 41.07
C ALA A 278 9.08 -54.11 40.10
N ASN A 279 9.44 -55.34 40.49
CA ASN A 279 9.99 -56.35 39.59
C ASN A 279 8.89 -56.92 38.68
N ASN A 280 9.14 -57.02 37.37
CA ASN A 280 9.11 -58.31 36.65
C ASN A 280 9.68 -58.20 35.23
N LEU A 281 10.86 -58.83 35.06
CA LEU A 281 11.37 -59.59 33.92
C LEU A 281 10.88 -59.26 32.49
N LEU A 282 11.81 -58.76 31.66
CA LEU A 282 12.22 -59.44 30.42
C LEU A 282 13.54 -58.84 29.89
N LYS A 283 14.53 -59.73 29.69
CA LYS A 283 15.88 -59.46 29.19
C LYS A 283 15.87 -59.12 27.69
N VAL A 284 16.74 -58.20 27.27
CA VAL A 284 17.35 -58.20 25.92
C VAL A 284 18.85 -57.89 26.05
N PRO A 285 19.76 -58.64 25.40
CA PRO A 285 21.20 -58.51 25.60
C PRO A 285 21.84 -57.43 24.72
N ALA A 286 22.98 -56.94 25.20
CA ALA A 286 23.90 -56.02 24.56
C ALA A 286 24.61 -56.64 23.35
N ILE A 287 24.97 -55.79 22.36
CA ILE A 287 26.06 -56.07 21.42
C ILE A 287 26.98 -54.84 21.36
N ASP A 288 28.26 -55.19 21.44
CA ASP A 288 29.47 -54.40 21.59
C ASP A 288 29.99 -53.81 20.27
N GLN A 289 30.82 -52.78 20.38
CA GLN A 289 31.50 -52.09 19.29
C GLN A 289 32.79 -52.84 18.87
N SER A 290 33.09 -52.90 17.57
CA SER A 290 34.48 -52.80 17.05
C SER A 290 34.59 -52.75 15.51
N SER A 291 34.88 -51.55 15.02
CA SER A 291 35.96 -51.16 14.08
C SER A 291 36.42 -52.03 12.86
N ILE A 292 36.33 -51.37 11.68
CA ILE A 292 37.36 -51.15 10.61
C ILE A 292 37.63 -52.24 9.53
N SER A 293 37.44 -51.88 8.24
CA SER A 293 38.53 -51.81 7.21
C SER A 293 38.09 -51.38 5.78
N SER A 294 38.64 -50.24 5.35
CA SER A 294 39.37 -49.84 4.12
C SER A 294 39.07 -50.36 2.66
N THR A 295 38.86 -49.36 1.78
CA THR A 295 39.51 -49.05 0.45
C THR A 295 39.21 -49.78 -0.89
N SER A 296 38.80 -49.00 -1.92
CA SER A 296 39.55 -48.59 -3.16
C SER A 296 38.64 -48.30 -4.40
N ILE A 297 38.62 -47.10 -5.01
CA ILE A 297 39.31 -46.50 -6.22
C ILE A 297 38.57 -46.61 -7.60
N LEU A 298 38.02 -45.46 -8.08
CA LEU A 298 37.93 -44.76 -9.42
C LEU A 298 37.80 -45.53 -10.79
N PRO A 299 37.40 -44.92 -11.97
CA PRO A 299 37.48 -43.49 -12.39
C PRO A 299 36.33 -42.90 -13.29
N ALA A 300 36.60 -41.69 -13.80
CA ALA A 300 35.77 -40.68 -14.48
C ALA A 300 35.38 -40.89 -15.96
N SER A 301 34.45 -40.06 -16.47
CA SER A 301 34.39 -39.65 -17.90
C SER A 301 33.84 -38.21 -18.07
N ARG A 302 34.30 -37.55 -19.14
CA ARG A 302 34.35 -36.09 -19.42
C ARG A 302 33.19 -35.57 -20.30
N GLU A 303 33.13 -34.23 -20.34
CA GLU A 303 32.22 -33.21 -20.92
C GLU A 303 31.77 -33.32 -22.41
N PRO A 304 30.92 -32.38 -22.91
CA PRO A 304 31.51 -31.16 -23.52
C PRO A 304 30.80 -29.81 -23.19
N PRO A 305 31.46 -28.67 -23.47
CA PRO A 305 30.93 -27.32 -23.27
C PRO A 305 30.11 -26.85 -24.47
N VAL A 306 29.02 -26.09 -24.25
CA VAL A 306 28.34 -25.36 -25.33
C VAL A 306 28.25 -23.88 -24.99
N ILE A 307 28.87 -23.12 -25.88
CA ILE A 307 29.04 -21.68 -25.96
C ILE A 307 27.68 -20.98 -26.00
N LEU A 308 27.46 -20.00 -25.10
CA LEU A 308 26.35 -19.04 -25.25
C LEU A 308 26.90 -17.69 -25.71
N PHE A 309 27.05 -17.54 -27.03
CA PHE A 309 27.00 -16.22 -27.66
C PHE A 309 25.56 -15.70 -27.55
N VAL A 310 25.31 -14.75 -26.65
CA VAL A 310 24.26 -13.75 -26.87
C VAL A 310 24.98 -12.41 -26.87
N ILE A 311 24.95 -11.78 -28.04
CA ILE A 311 25.46 -10.44 -28.30
C ILE A 311 24.97 -9.52 -27.19
N ALA A 312 25.92 -9.04 -26.38
CA ALA A 312 25.67 -8.09 -25.32
C ALA A 312 25.30 -6.74 -25.94
N ASP A 313 24.01 -6.40 -25.91
CA ASP A 313 23.57 -5.03 -26.11
C ASP A 313 23.95 -4.22 -24.85
N PRO A 314 24.87 -3.24 -24.95
CA PRO A 314 25.36 -2.47 -23.80
C PRO A 314 24.27 -1.65 -23.10
N SER A 315 23.12 -1.44 -23.75
CA SER A 315 21.99 -0.67 -23.21
C SER A 315 21.18 -1.40 -22.12
N ILE A 316 21.33 -2.72 -21.99
CA ILE A 316 20.55 -3.55 -21.04
C ILE A 316 21.20 -3.61 -19.63
N ARG A 317 22.50 -3.32 -19.52
CA ARG A 317 23.24 -3.43 -18.23
C ARG A 317 22.79 -2.44 -17.15
N SER A 318 22.22 -1.29 -17.51
CA SER A 318 21.81 -0.28 -16.54
C SER A 318 20.55 -0.65 -15.75
N ASN A 319 19.83 -1.72 -16.13
CA ASN A 319 18.55 -2.12 -15.50
C ASN A 319 18.55 -3.54 -14.88
N MET A 320 19.65 -4.29 -14.96
CA MET A 320 19.76 -5.66 -14.41
C MET A 320 19.91 -5.70 -12.87
N SER A 321 20.02 -4.55 -12.20
CA SER A 321 20.31 -4.45 -10.76
C SER A 321 19.11 -4.70 -9.83
N ARG A 322 17.89 -4.95 -10.35
CA ARG A 322 16.66 -5.04 -9.51
C ARG A 322 15.96 -6.41 -9.47
N VAL A 323 16.21 -7.31 -10.42
CA VAL A 323 15.61 -8.66 -10.43
C VAL A 323 16.61 -9.68 -9.92
N ASN A 324 16.23 -10.45 -8.91
CA ASN A 324 17.06 -11.53 -8.39
C ASN A 324 17.00 -12.76 -9.33
N LEU A 325 18.14 -13.09 -9.95
CA LEU A 325 18.30 -14.29 -10.76
C LEU A 325 18.74 -15.44 -9.85
N ILE A 326 17.81 -16.33 -9.56
CA ILE A 326 18.01 -17.49 -8.68
C ILE A 326 18.66 -18.60 -9.50
N THR A 327 19.63 -19.31 -8.95
CA THR A 327 20.24 -20.50 -9.57
C THR A 327 19.65 -21.80 -9.03
N ALA A 328 19.87 -22.92 -9.74
CA ALA A 328 19.34 -24.23 -9.33
C ALA A 328 19.78 -24.65 -7.92
N SER A 329 21.02 -24.36 -7.53
CA SER A 329 21.56 -24.64 -6.19
C SER A 329 20.92 -23.79 -5.08
N GLU A 330 20.25 -22.69 -5.44
CA GLU A 330 19.59 -21.79 -4.48
C GLU A 330 18.11 -22.14 -4.28
N LEU A 331 17.54 -23.08 -5.05
CA LEU A 331 16.11 -23.36 -5.05
C LEU A 331 15.83 -24.85 -4.87
N HIS A 332 15.22 -25.22 -3.74
CA HIS A 332 14.78 -26.59 -3.49
C HIS A 332 13.25 -26.68 -3.56
N THR A 333 12.74 -27.54 -4.44
CA THR A 333 11.30 -27.85 -4.50
C THR A 333 10.98 -28.96 -3.50
N LYS A 334 9.82 -28.88 -2.82
CA LYS A 334 9.35 -29.94 -1.90
C LYS A 334 8.56 -31.05 -2.59
N GLY A 335 8.38 -30.99 -3.91
CA GLY A 335 7.49 -31.88 -4.67
C GLY A 335 5.99 -31.67 -4.40
N THR A 336 5.61 -30.99 -3.31
CA THR A 336 4.20 -30.67 -3.01
C THR A 336 3.66 -29.61 -3.97
N GLN A 337 2.74 -30.03 -4.84
CA GLN A 337 1.98 -29.13 -5.70
C GLN A 337 0.94 -28.38 -4.87
N LEU A 338 0.97 -27.05 -4.91
CA LEU A 338 0.01 -26.17 -4.24
C LEU A 338 -1.21 -25.89 -5.12
N GLY A 339 -1.03 -25.89 -6.44
CA GLY A 339 -2.10 -25.66 -7.39
C GLY A 339 -1.62 -25.77 -8.84
N ALA A 340 -2.57 -25.95 -9.74
CA ALA A 340 -2.33 -25.89 -11.18
C ALA A 340 -3.43 -25.06 -11.84
N GLY A 341 -3.05 -24.27 -12.85
CA GLY A 341 -3.97 -23.44 -13.61
C GLY A 341 -3.42 -23.03 -14.97
N ALA A 342 -4.12 -22.11 -15.62
CA ALA A 342 -3.80 -21.64 -16.98
C ALA A 342 -2.42 -20.97 -17.10
N PHE A 343 -1.84 -20.52 -15.98
CA PHE A 343 -0.55 -19.82 -15.95
C PHE A 343 0.61 -20.74 -15.53
N GLY A 344 0.34 -22.01 -15.22
CA GLY A 344 1.37 -22.91 -14.73
C GLY A 344 0.96 -23.82 -13.59
N VAL A 345 1.95 -24.57 -13.11
CA VAL A 345 1.86 -25.37 -11.88
C VAL A 345 2.69 -24.68 -10.81
N VAL A 346 2.16 -24.62 -9.59
CA VAL A 346 2.80 -23.98 -8.44
C VAL A 346 3.19 -25.03 -7.42
N TYR A 347 4.44 -25.02 -6.98
CA TYR A 347 4.99 -25.93 -5.97
C TYR A 347 5.42 -25.15 -4.73
N ALA A 348 5.34 -25.79 -3.56
CA ALA A 348 6.03 -25.30 -2.39
C ALA A 348 7.53 -25.61 -2.47
N GLY A 349 8.36 -24.71 -1.94
CA GLY A 349 9.79 -24.93 -1.87
C GLY A 349 10.49 -24.01 -0.88
N PHE A 350 11.81 -24.04 -0.94
CA PHE A 350 12.68 -23.15 -0.20
C PHE A 350 13.66 -22.47 -1.14
N TRP A 351 13.86 -21.18 -0.90
CA TRP A 351 14.94 -20.41 -1.50
C TRP A 351 16.04 -20.16 -0.47
N PHE A 352 17.29 -20.37 -0.89
CA PHE A 352 18.51 -20.20 -0.11
C PHE A 352 19.31 -19.03 -0.69
N PRO A 353 19.28 -17.84 -0.07
CA PRO A 353 19.94 -16.67 -0.62
C PRO A 353 21.46 -16.82 -0.60
N LYS A 354 22.13 -16.56 -1.74
CA LYS A 354 23.59 -16.48 -1.82
C LYS A 354 24.20 -15.58 -0.76
N GLY A 355 25.28 -16.05 -0.14
CA GLY A 355 26.05 -15.29 0.84
C GLY A 355 25.38 -15.10 2.21
N LYS A 356 24.19 -15.66 2.44
CA LYS A 356 23.46 -15.54 3.72
C LYS A 356 23.37 -16.84 4.53
N GLY A 357 24.27 -17.80 4.31
CA GLY A 357 24.40 -19.00 5.14
C GLY A 357 23.15 -19.91 5.15
N LYS A 358 22.74 -20.39 6.35
CA LYS A 358 21.63 -21.36 6.57
C LYS A 358 20.21 -20.77 6.42
N ILE A 359 20.06 -19.52 5.97
CA ILE A 359 18.73 -18.90 5.83
C ILE A 359 17.92 -19.63 4.75
N LYS A 360 16.78 -20.20 5.16
CA LYS A 360 15.80 -20.85 4.28
C LYS A 360 14.53 -20.02 4.23
N VAL A 361 14.15 -19.55 3.05
CA VAL A 361 12.93 -18.76 2.84
C VAL A 361 11.85 -19.65 2.23
N PRO A 362 10.68 -19.84 2.87
CA PRO A 362 9.56 -20.55 2.26
C PRO A 362 9.04 -19.80 1.04
N VAL A 363 9.02 -20.47 -0.11
CA VAL A 363 8.63 -19.88 -1.39
C VAL A 363 7.58 -20.70 -2.12
N ALA A 364 6.80 -20.02 -2.95
CA ALA A 364 5.99 -20.63 -3.99
C ALA A 364 6.76 -20.53 -5.32
N ILE A 365 6.88 -21.67 -5.99
CA ILE A 365 7.67 -21.83 -7.22
C ILE A 365 6.68 -22.14 -8.34
N LYS A 366 6.44 -21.15 -9.20
CA LYS A 366 5.52 -21.27 -10.33
C LYS A 366 6.30 -21.58 -11.60
N LEU A 367 6.01 -22.73 -12.19
CA LEU A 367 6.46 -23.09 -13.52
C LEU A 367 5.56 -22.39 -14.54
N VAL A 368 6.06 -21.33 -15.17
CA VAL A 368 5.28 -20.56 -16.15
C VAL A 368 5.13 -21.41 -17.42
N LYS A 369 3.88 -21.75 -17.78
CA LYS A 369 3.56 -22.45 -19.03
C LYS A 369 3.40 -21.43 -20.17
N GLY A 370 4.05 -21.63 -21.31
CA GLY A 370 3.84 -20.81 -22.52
C GLY A 370 5.03 -20.81 -23.49
N THR A 371 4.84 -20.26 -24.70
CA THR A 371 5.87 -20.02 -25.73
C THR A 371 6.77 -18.82 -25.43
N CYS A 372 6.78 -18.38 -24.17
CA CYS A 372 7.48 -17.19 -23.73
C CYS A 372 8.99 -17.35 -23.93
N THR A 373 9.62 -16.36 -24.56
CA THR A 373 11.08 -16.28 -24.61
C THR A 373 11.61 -15.84 -23.24
N GLY A 374 12.82 -16.26 -22.84
CA GLY A 374 13.41 -15.82 -21.57
C GLY A 374 13.51 -14.29 -21.44
N LYS A 375 13.60 -13.57 -22.57
CA LYS A 375 13.64 -12.10 -22.63
C LYS A 375 12.32 -11.45 -22.22
N GLU A 376 11.19 -12.00 -22.62
CA GLU A 376 9.86 -11.47 -22.28
C GLU A 376 9.57 -11.69 -20.79
N MET A 377 9.88 -12.88 -20.27
CA MET A 377 9.75 -13.17 -18.84
C MET A 377 10.63 -12.23 -18.00
N LEU A 378 11.87 -11.99 -18.43
CA LEU A 378 12.78 -11.09 -17.73
C LEU A 378 12.26 -9.64 -17.71
N ASN A 379 11.76 -9.13 -18.84
CA ASN A 379 11.19 -7.78 -18.91
C ASN A 379 9.99 -7.61 -17.98
N GLU A 380 9.14 -8.62 -17.88
CA GLU A 380 7.99 -8.56 -16.99
C GLU A 380 8.40 -8.70 -15.52
N ALA A 381 9.31 -9.63 -15.22
CA ALA A 381 9.88 -9.79 -13.89
C ALA A 381 10.57 -8.49 -13.42
N MET A 382 11.19 -7.73 -14.33
CA MET A 382 11.74 -6.40 -14.04
C MET A 382 10.64 -5.42 -13.62
N GLN A 383 9.53 -5.36 -14.35
CA GLN A 383 8.39 -4.51 -13.99
C GLN A 383 7.82 -4.93 -12.63
N MET A 384 7.54 -6.22 -12.42
CA MET A 384 7.02 -6.75 -11.15
C MET A 384 7.97 -6.53 -9.96
N SER A 385 9.29 -6.69 -10.17
CA SER A 385 10.30 -6.53 -9.10
C SER A 385 10.38 -5.10 -8.58
N SER A 386 10.01 -4.12 -9.42
CA SER A 386 10.05 -2.70 -9.09
C SER A 386 8.84 -2.24 -8.27
N LEU A 387 7.73 -2.97 -8.31
CA LEU A 387 6.51 -2.64 -7.61
C LEU A 387 6.61 -2.98 -6.11
N ARG A 388 6.16 -2.04 -5.27
CA ARG A 388 6.14 -2.18 -3.81
C ARG A 388 4.86 -1.59 -3.26
N HIS A 389 3.96 -2.49 -2.84
CA HIS A 389 2.71 -2.14 -2.20
C HIS A 389 2.33 -3.22 -1.18
N GLU A 390 1.74 -2.84 -0.05
CA GLU A 390 1.41 -3.75 1.06
C GLU A 390 0.46 -4.88 0.66
N HIS A 391 -0.42 -4.62 -0.31
CA HIS A 391 -1.41 -5.55 -0.83
C HIS A 391 -1.07 -6.10 -2.23
N LEU A 392 0.21 -6.06 -2.64
CA LEU A 392 0.72 -6.76 -3.82
C LEU A 392 1.72 -7.84 -3.42
N LEU A 393 1.59 -9.04 -3.96
CA LEU A 393 2.53 -10.12 -3.69
C LEU A 393 3.90 -9.80 -4.30
N ARG A 394 4.94 -9.84 -3.46
CA ARG A 394 6.30 -9.55 -3.87
C ARG A 394 6.94 -10.72 -4.63
N LEU A 395 7.54 -10.41 -5.78
CA LEU A 395 8.45 -11.28 -6.49
C LEU A 395 9.78 -11.42 -5.71
N VAL A 396 10.17 -12.66 -5.43
CA VAL A 396 11.47 -12.98 -4.80
C VAL A 396 12.56 -13.07 -5.87
N GLY A 397 12.27 -13.68 -7.01
CA GLY A 397 13.20 -13.79 -8.13
C GLY A 397 12.67 -14.68 -9.24
N ILE A 398 13.51 -14.91 -10.25
CA ILE A 398 13.23 -15.80 -11.36
C ILE A 398 14.39 -16.78 -11.59
N TYR A 399 14.09 -17.98 -12.07
CA TYR A 399 15.07 -18.93 -12.57
C TYR A 399 14.89 -19.09 -14.08
N MET A 400 15.87 -18.60 -14.83
CA MET A 400 15.76 -18.41 -16.28
C MET A 400 15.76 -19.71 -17.08
N HIS A 401 16.42 -20.78 -16.60
CA HIS A 401 16.62 -22.00 -17.39
C HIS A 401 15.31 -22.77 -17.63
N THR A 402 14.43 -22.82 -16.63
CA THR A 402 13.11 -23.46 -16.75
C THR A 402 11.96 -22.48 -16.57
N LEU A 403 12.24 -21.17 -16.69
CA LEU A 403 11.27 -20.08 -16.59
C LEU A 403 10.41 -20.17 -15.30
N LEU A 404 11.06 -20.37 -14.15
CA LEU A 404 10.37 -20.39 -12.86
C LEU A 404 10.25 -18.98 -12.29
N GLN A 405 9.07 -18.65 -11.80
CA GLN A 405 8.83 -17.46 -11.01
C GLN A 405 8.74 -17.84 -9.53
N VAL A 406 9.48 -17.13 -8.68
CA VAL A 406 9.57 -17.44 -7.25
C VAL A 406 8.99 -16.28 -6.46
N THR A 407 7.97 -16.55 -5.64
CA THR A 407 7.34 -15.59 -4.73
C THR A 407 7.36 -16.11 -3.30
N LEU A 408 6.98 -15.28 -2.33
CA LEU A 408 6.79 -15.76 -0.96
C LEU A 408 5.64 -16.76 -0.88
N LEU A 409 5.81 -17.82 -0.10
CA LEU A 409 4.74 -18.77 0.18
C LEU A 409 3.68 -18.14 1.07
N ARG A 410 2.40 -18.32 0.72
CA ARG A 410 1.23 -17.92 1.53
C ARG A 410 0.48 -19.17 1.99
N PRO A 411 0.69 -19.63 3.25
CA PRO A 411 0.12 -20.90 3.73
C PRO A 411 -1.40 -20.94 3.78
N LEU A 412 -2.05 -19.79 3.96
CA LEU A 412 -3.53 -19.69 3.98
C LEU A 412 -4.16 -19.78 2.58
N GLY A 413 -3.33 -19.83 1.53
CA GLY A 413 -3.76 -20.04 0.15
C GLY A 413 -4.46 -18.82 -0.46
N ASN A 414 -5.29 -19.07 -1.47
CA ASN A 414 -6.06 -18.02 -2.15
C ASN A 414 -7.35 -17.67 -1.40
N LEU A 415 -7.80 -16.43 -1.61
CA LEU A 415 -8.96 -15.85 -0.94
C LEU A 415 -10.25 -16.61 -1.30
N LEU A 416 -10.41 -17.08 -2.54
CA LEU A 416 -11.60 -17.86 -2.93
C LEU A 416 -11.82 -19.10 -2.05
N ASN A 417 -10.77 -19.91 -1.87
CA ASN A 417 -10.84 -21.10 -1.02
C ASN A 417 -10.96 -20.73 0.46
N PHE A 418 -10.27 -19.67 0.88
CA PHE A 418 -10.32 -19.16 2.25
C PHE A 418 -11.74 -18.72 2.64
N LEU A 419 -12.44 -17.97 1.78
CA LEU A 419 -13.82 -17.53 1.99
C LEU A 419 -14.78 -18.71 2.14
N LYS A 420 -14.67 -19.70 1.24
CA LYS A 420 -15.51 -20.91 1.29
C LYS A 420 -15.29 -21.69 2.59
N LYS A 421 -14.02 -21.83 3.00
CA LYS A 421 -13.65 -22.60 4.20
C LYS A 421 -14.07 -21.91 5.50
N HIS A 422 -13.97 -20.58 5.58
CA HIS A 422 -14.18 -19.83 6.82
C HIS A 422 -15.49 -19.01 6.82
N LYS A 423 -16.44 -19.31 5.92
CA LYS A 423 -17.72 -18.58 5.79
C LYS A 423 -18.45 -18.37 7.12
N ALA A 424 -18.41 -19.34 8.03
CA ALA A 424 -19.08 -19.25 9.33
C ALA A 424 -18.41 -18.30 10.33
N HIS A 425 -17.15 -17.93 10.10
CA HIS A 425 -16.34 -17.12 11.01
C HIS A 425 -16.03 -15.73 10.45
N LEU A 426 -16.49 -15.42 9.25
CA LEU A 426 -16.25 -14.15 8.58
C LEU A 426 -17.48 -13.26 8.68
N CYS A 427 -17.28 -12.02 9.09
CA CYS A 427 -18.32 -11.03 9.19
C CYS A 427 -18.23 -9.98 8.07
N GLY A 428 -19.23 -9.11 7.95
CA GLY A 428 -19.26 -8.07 6.91
C GLY A 428 -18.03 -7.15 6.93
N LYS A 429 -17.46 -6.89 8.12
CA LYS A 429 -16.22 -6.09 8.28
C LYS A 429 -15.03 -6.73 7.57
N ASP A 430 -14.85 -8.04 7.69
CA ASP A 430 -13.75 -8.76 7.05
C ASP A 430 -13.89 -8.71 5.51
N LEU A 431 -15.11 -8.91 5.01
CA LEU A 431 -15.39 -8.88 3.58
C LEU A 431 -15.12 -7.50 2.97
N LEU A 432 -15.54 -6.43 3.65
CA LEU A 432 -15.28 -5.06 3.22
C LEU A 432 -13.78 -4.72 3.30
N LEU A 433 -13.09 -5.19 4.33
CA LEU A 433 -11.64 -5.02 4.46
C LEU A 433 -10.89 -5.64 3.27
N TYR A 434 -11.26 -6.86 2.85
CA TYR A 434 -10.65 -7.47 1.67
C TYR A 434 -10.92 -6.67 0.40
N CYS A 435 -12.16 -6.19 0.20
CA CYS A 435 -12.50 -5.36 -0.96
C CYS A 435 -11.67 -4.06 -0.98
N TYR A 436 -11.50 -3.42 0.17
CA TYR A 436 -10.68 -2.23 0.33
C TYR A 436 -9.21 -2.50 -0.01
N GLN A 437 -8.61 -3.54 0.56
CA GLN A 437 -7.19 -3.88 0.35
C GLN A 437 -6.89 -4.19 -1.12
N ILE A 438 -7.79 -4.91 -1.79
CA ILE A 438 -7.70 -5.17 -3.24
C ILE A 438 -7.83 -3.87 -4.03
N SER A 439 -8.77 -2.97 -3.67
CA SER A 439 -8.93 -1.69 -4.36
C SER A 439 -7.67 -0.82 -4.27
N SER A 440 -7.01 -0.81 -3.11
CA SER A 440 -5.75 -0.09 -2.87
C SER A 440 -4.62 -0.64 -3.74
N ALA A 441 -4.50 -1.98 -3.83
CA ALA A 441 -3.55 -2.62 -4.74
C ALA A 441 -3.81 -2.29 -6.23
N MET A 442 -5.07 -2.31 -6.66
CA MET A 442 -5.44 -2.02 -8.04
C MET A 442 -5.24 -0.55 -8.42
N LYS A 443 -5.44 0.37 -7.46
CA LYS A 443 -5.03 1.78 -7.61
C LYS A 443 -3.55 1.90 -7.90
N TYR A 444 -2.74 1.24 -7.09
CA TYR A 444 -1.29 1.29 -7.24
C TYR A 444 -0.87 0.77 -8.62
N LEU A 445 -1.47 -0.33 -9.11
CA LEU A 445 -1.22 -0.82 -10.47
C LEU A 445 -1.64 0.19 -11.55
N TYR A 446 -2.78 0.87 -11.38
CA TYR A 446 -3.24 1.93 -12.28
C TYR A 446 -2.23 3.09 -12.38
N GLU A 447 -1.75 3.60 -11.24
CA GLU A 447 -0.77 4.70 -11.18
C GLU A 447 0.56 4.32 -11.85
N HIS A 448 0.91 3.03 -11.82
CA HIS A 448 2.10 2.48 -12.47
C HIS A 448 1.85 2.00 -13.91
N ARG A 449 0.66 2.28 -14.48
CA ARG A 449 0.24 1.91 -15.84
C ARG A 449 0.31 0.40 -16.12
N ILE A 450 0.01 -0.41 -15.10
CA ILE A 450 -0.03 -1.87 -15.20
C ILE A 450 -1.48 -2.35 -15.20
N ILE A 451 -1.84 -3.12 -16.23
CA ILE A 451 -3.15 -3.76 -16.36
C ILE A 451 -3.00 -5.20 -15.85
N HIS A 452 -3.85 -5.62 -14.92
CA HIS A 452 -3.79 -6.94 -14.32
C HIS A 452 -4.32 -8.03 -15.27
N ARG A 453 -5.46 -7.79 -15.94
CA ARG A 453 -6.14 -8.67 -16.92
C ARG A 453 -6.74 -9.99 -16.41
N ASP A 454 -6.41 -10.42 -15.18
CA ASP A 454 -6.93 -11.66 -14.58
C ASP A 454 -7.22 -11.49 -13.09
N LEU A 455 -7.74 -10.33 -12.69
CA LEU A 455 -8.16 -10.12 -11.31
C LEU A 455 -9.38 -11.01 -10.97
N ALA A 456 -9.26 -11.83 -9.93
CA ALA A 456 -10.32 -12.69 -9.40
C ALA A 456 -9.95 -13.10 -7.97
N ALA A 457 -10.92 -13.58 -7.16
CA ALA A 457 -10.63 -14.01 -5.79
C ALA A 457 -9.63 -15.18 -5.69
N ARG A 458 -9.49 -15.98 -6.76
CA ARG A 458 -8.45 -17.03 -6.88
C ARG A 458 -7.02 -16.48 -7.00
N ASN A 459 -6.86 -15.24 -7.48
CA ASN A 459 -5.58 -14.56 -7.69
C ASN A 459 -5.33 -13.49 -6.62
N VAL A 460 -5.96 -13.66 -5.46
CA VAL A 460 -5.68 -12.90 -4.25
C VAL A 460 -5.25 -13.91 -3.19
N LEU A 461 -4.11 -13.70 -2.55
CA LEU A 461 -3.58 -14.59 -1.53
C LEU A 461 -3.81 -14.03 -0.13
N VAL A 462 -4.04 -14.91 0.83
CA VAL A 462 -4.22 -14.54 2.23
C VAL A 462 -2.89 -14.64 2.97
N LYS A 463 -2.37 -13.51 3.46
CA LYS A 463 -1.15 -13.47 4.27
C LYS A 463 -1.44 -13.78 5.73
N ARG A 464 -2.51 -13.19 6.25
CA ARG A 464 -3.10 -13.41 7.59
C ARG A 464 -4.60 -13.06 7.50
N HIS A 465 -5.39 -13.42 8.52
CA HIS A 465 -6.85 -13.28 8.49
C HIS A 465 -7.35 -11.89 8.07
N ASN A 466 -6.65 -10.82 8.45
CA ASN A 466 -7.00 -9.44 8.12
C ASN A 466 -6.13 -8.83 7.00
N HIS A 467 -5.42 -9.64 6.21
CA HIS A 467 -4.48 -9.14 5.18
C HIS A 467 -4.46 -10.01 3.93
N VAL A 468 -4.85 -9.41 2.81
CA VAL A 468 -4.78 -10.02 1.48
C VAL A 468 -3.79 -9.30 0.56
N GLU A 469 -3.24 -10.04 -0.40
CA GLU A 469 -2.28 -9.56 -1.38
C GLU A 469 -2.69 -10.04 -2.78
N VAL A 470 -2.80 -9.12 -3.75
CA VAL A 470 -3.08 -9.45 -5.16
C VAL A 470 -1.81 -10.03 -5.79
N THR A 471 -1.96 -11.11 -6.56
CA THR A 471 -0.87 -11.79 -7.27
C THR A 471 -1.16 -11.91 -8.76
N ASP A 472 -0.20 -12.42 -9.53
CA ASP A 472 -0.34 -12.71 -10.96
C ASP A 472 -0.70 -11.49 -11.84
N PHE A 473 -0.43 -10.28 -11.33
CA PHE A 473 -0.47 -9.05 -12.12
C PHE A 473 0.68 -9.03 -13.13
N GLY A 474 0.42 -8.54 -14.34
CA GLY A 474 1.40 -8.51 -15.43
C GLY A 474 1.46 -9.80 -16.27
N LEU A 475 1.30 -10.97 -15.65
CA LEU A 475 1.57 -12.28 -16.28
C LEU A 475 0.68 -12.64 -17.46
N ALA A 476 -0.44 -11.94 -17.63
CA ALA A 476 -1.35 -12.18 -18.74
C ALA A 476 -0.79 -11.73 -20.11
N LYS A 477 0.17 -10.80 -20.14
CA LYS A 477 0.77 -10.31 -21.40
C LYS A 477 1.69 -11.34 -22.06
N LEU A 478 2.36 -12.20 -21.27
CA LEU A 478 3.23 -13.30 -21.76
C LEU A 478 2.45 -14.42 -22.45
N LEU A 479 1.12 -14.41 -22.33
CA LEU A 479 0.25 -15.50 -22.76
C LEU A 479 -0.65 -15.10 -23.94
N ASP A 480 -0.43 -13.91 -24.52
CA ASP A 480 -1.14 -13.38 -25.70
C ASP A 480 -0.93 -14.22 -26.99
N TYR A 481 -0.12 -15.29 -26.94
CA TYR A 481 0.17 -16.18 -28.08
C TYR A 481 -0.61 -17.50 -28.11
N GLY A 482 -1.61 -17.73 -27.23
CA GLY A 482 -2.34 -19.01 -27.17
C GLY A 482 -3.87 -18.90 -27.08
N GLN A 483 -4.58 -19.52 -28.03
CA GLN A 483 -6.06 -19.57 -28.10
C GLN A 483 -6.76 -20.27 -26.91
N GLU A 484 -6.05 -21.09 -26.13
CA GLU A 484 -6.66 -21.90 -25.05
C GLU A 484 -7.09 -21.08 -23.81
N LYS A 485 -6.55 -19.87 -23.66
CA LYS A 485 -6.67 -19.09 -22.42
C LYS A 485 -7.96 -18.30 -22.28
N VAL A 486 -8.62 -18.02 -23.41
CA VAL A 486 -9.90 -17.32 -23.44
C VAL A 486 -10.95 -18.06 -22.62
N LYS A 487 -10.86 -19.39 -22.43
CA LYS A 487 -11.88 -20.19 -21.71
C LYS A 487 -11.91 -20.03 -20.18
N VAL A 488 -10.81 -19.65 -19.52
CA VAL A 488 -10.68 -19.81 -18.04
C VAL A 488 -11.14 -18.59 -17.23
N ALA A 489 -11.10 -17.39 -17.81
CA ALA A 489 -11.44 -16.14 -17.12
C ALA A 489 -12.72 -15.45 -17.63
N ILE A 490 -13.48 -16.06 -18.54
CA ILE A 490 -14.63 -15.44 -19.25
C ILE A 490 -15.60 -14.74 -18.28
N LYS A 491 -15.90 -15.38 -17.16
CA LYS A 491 -16.84 -14.87 -16.15
C LYS A 491 -16.38 -13.58 -15.46
N TRP A 492 -15.11 -13.21 -15.56
CA TRP A 492 -14.53 -11.97 -15.01
C TRP A 492 -14.25 -10.91 -16.09
N LEU A 493 -14.41 -11.25 -17.37
CA LEU A 493 -14.12 -10.34 -18.47
C LEU A 493 -15.24 -9.33 -18.68
N ALA A 494 -14.84 -8.10 -18.99
CA ALA A 494 -15.75 -7.06 -19.47
C ALA A 494 -16.28 -7.40 -20.87
N LEU A 495 -17.42 -6.82 -21.24
CA LEU A 495 -18.09 -7.13 -22.51
C LEU A 495 -17.22 -6.81 -23.74
N GLU A 496 -16.46 -5.72 -23.70
CA GLU A 496 -15.49 -5.35 -24.73
C GLU A 496 -14.31 -6.33 -24.80
N SER A 497 -13.88 -6.89 -23.68
CA SER A 497 -12.85 -7.94 -23.66
C SER A 497 -13.37 -9.25 -24.26
N LEU A 498 -14.65 -9.57 -24.02
CA LEU A 498 -15.35 -10.72 -24.63
C LEU A 498 -15.65 -10.55 -26.13
N ARG A 499 -15.62 -9.31 -26.64
CA ARG A 499 -15.91 -9.00 -28.05
C ARG A 499 -14.64 -8.79 -28.87
N ASP A 500 -13.75 -7.95 -28.37
CA ASP A 500 -12.64 -7.38 -29.14
C ASP A 500 -11.27 -7.81 -28.60
N GLN A 501 -11.23 -8.64 -27.55
CA GLN A 501 -9.99 -8.99 -26.82
C GLN A 501 -9.20 -7.74 -26.36
N SER A 502 -9.92 -6.65 -26.07
CA SER A 502 -9.35 -5.41 -25.57
C SER A 502 -9.22 -5.45 -24.05
N TYR A 503 -8.07 -5.02 -23.54
CA TYR A 503 -7.75 -4.98 -22.11
C TYR A 503 -7.26 -3.59 -21.73
N THR A 504 -7.91 -2.98 -20.73
CA THR A 504 -7.61 -1.65 -20.19
C THR A 504 -7.77 -1.64 -18.68
N HIS A 505 -7.34 -0.57 -18.00
CA HIS A 505 -7.66 -0.40 -16.57
C HIS A 505 -9.18 -0.43 -16.29
N ARG A 506 -10.01 -0.03 -17.26
CA ARG A 506 -11.49 -0.09 -17.13
C ARG A 506 -12.03 -1.51 -17.21
N THR A 507 -11.31 -2.42 -17.86
CA THR A 507 -11.64 -3.85 -17.85
C THR A 507 -11.24 -4.50 -16.53
N ASP A 508 -10.17 -4.02 -15.87
CA ASP A 508 -9.81 -4.46 -14.52
C ASP A 508 -10.82 -3.98 -13.46
N VAL A 509 -11.42 -2.79 -13.63
CA VAL A 509 -12.51 -2.32 -12.76
C VAL A 509 -13.74 -3.24 -12.84
N TRP A 510 -14.04 -3.77 -14.03
CA TRP A 510 -15.10 -4.78 -14.18
C TRP A 510 -14.74 -6.06 -13.40
N ALA A 511 -13.52 -6.56 -13.60
CA ALA A 511 -13.03 -7.76 -12.90
C ALA A 511 -13.01 -7.58 -11.38
N PHE A 512 -12.68 -6.37 -10.89
CA PHE A 512 -12.79 -5.99 -9.48
C PHE A 512 -14.24 -6.08 -8.98
N GLY A 513 -15.20 -5.55 -9.74
CA GLY A 513 -16.62 -5.63 -9.40
C GLY A 513 -17.19 -7.06 -9.37
N VAL A 514 -16.59 -8.00 -10.13
CA VAL A 514 -16.90 -9.44 -10.03
C VAL A 514 -16.19 -10.06 -8.82
N THR A 515 -14.94 -9.69 -8.55
CA THR A 515 -14.16 -10.16 -7.39
C THR A 515 -14.82 -9.77 -6.06
N CYS A 516 -15.30 -8.53 -5.92
CA CYS A 516 -16.08 -8.10 -4.76
C CYS A 516 -17.38 -8.91 -4.61
N TRP A 517 -18.04 -9.25 -5.73
CA TRP A 517 -19.21 -10.11 -5.68
C TRP A 517 -18.87 -11.52 -5.19
N GLU A 518 -17.74 -12.11 -5.61
CA GLU A 518 -17.24 -13.37 -5.05
C GLU A 518 -17.00 -13.25 -3.54
N ILE A 519 -16.37 -12.17 -3.09
CA ILE A 519 -16.08 -11.93 -1.66
C ILE A 519 -17.38 -11.89 -0.86
N LEU A 520 -18.34 -11.05 -1.29
CA LEU A 520 -19.61 -10.88 -0.60
C LEU A 520 -20.43 -12.18 -0.60
N THR A 521 -20.38 -12.98 -1.67
CA THR A 521 -21.08 -14.26 -1.71
C THR A 521 -20.32 -15.41 -1.04
N PHE A 522 -19.20 -15.14 -0.37
CA PHE A 522 -18.32 -16.15 0.23
C PHE A 522 -17.80 -17.20 -0.78
N GLY A 523 -17.49 -16.73 -1.99
CA GLY A 523 -16.84 -17.51 -3.04
C GLY A 523 -17.81 -18.26 -3.96
N GLN A 524 -19.05 -17.80 -4.15
CA GLN A 524 -19.92 -18.38 -5.17
C GLN A 524 -19.33 -18.20 -6.57
N SER A 525 -19.68 -19.10 -7.50
CA SER A 525 -19.25 -18.96 -8.89
C SER A 525 -20.09 -17.89 -9.58
N PRO A 526 -19.48 -16.88 -10.24
CA PRO A 526 -20.24 -15.91 -11.02
C PRO A 526 -21.03 -16.62 -12.13
N TYR A 527 -22.27 -16.18 -12.37
CA TYR A 527 -23.16 -16.76 -13.40
C TYR A 527 -23.30 -18.29 -13.26
N GLN A 528 -23.42 -18.78 -12.02
CA GLN A 528 -23.59 -20.20 -11.76
C GLN A 528 -24.82 -20.74 -12.51
N GLY A 529 -24.66 -21.90 -13.18
CA GLY A 529 -25.71 -22.53 -13.98
C GLY A 529 -25.89 -21.96 -15.39
N MET A 530 -25.11 -20.96 -15.79
CA MET A 530 -25.15 -20.39 -17.15
C MET A 530 -23.98 -20.87 -18.00
N ASP A 531 -24.27 -21.23 -19.24
CA ASP A 531 -23.25 -21.53 -20.24
C ASP A 531 -22.41 -20.31 -20.59
N ILE A 532 -21.11 -20.53 -20.79
CA ILE A 532 -20.12 -19.52 -21.15
C ILE A 532 -20.56 -18.65 -22.34
N CYS A 533 -21.11 -19.28 -23.39
CA CYS A 533 -21.58 -18.58 -24.58
C CYS A 533 -22.78 -17.66 -24.30
N SER A 534 -23.64 -18.04 -23.34
CA SER A 534 -24.85 -17.31 -22.97
C SER A 534 -24.54 -16.07 -22.14
N ILE A 535 -23.44 -16.05 -21.40
CA ILE A 535 -23.02 -14.89 -20.58
C ILE A 535 -22.90 -13.62 -21.44
N LYS A 536 -22.36 -13.72 -22.66
CA LYS A 536 -22.22 -12.57 -23.56
C LYS A 536 -23.58 -11.95 -23.91
N ASN A 537 -24.58 -12.78 -24.20
CA ASN A 537 -25.93 -12.30 -24.55
C ASN A 537 -26.66 -11.77 -23.31
N PHE A 538 -26.56 -12.47 -22.19
CA PHE A 538 -27.09 -12.02 -20.90
C PHE A 538 -26.59 -10.62 -20.53
N LEU A 539 -25.28 -10.35 -20.67
CA LEU A 539 -24.69 -9.04 -20.40
C LEU A 539 -25.13 -7.97 -21.41
N LYS A 540 -25.34 -8.34 -22.68
CA LYS A 540 -25.83 -7.44 -23.74
C LYS A 540 -27.25 -6.94 -23.49
N GLU A 541 -28.09 -7.78 -22.90
CA GLU A 541 -29.46 -7.45 -22.50
C GLU A 541 -29.53 -6.52 -21.28
N GLY A 542 -28.37 -6.11 -20.73
CA GLY A 542 -28.30 -5.23 -19.56
C GLY A 542 -28.28 -5.98 -18.23
N ASN A 543 -28.47 -7.31 -18.23
CA ASN A 543 -28.48 -8.10 -17.01
C ASN A 543 -27.11 -8.13 -16.32
N ARG A 544 -27.10 -8.29 -14.99
CA ARG A 544 -25.90 -8.34 -14.14
C ARG A 544 -26.03 -9.45 -13.10
N LEU A 545 -24.93 -9.78 -12.41
CA LEU A 545 -24.94 -10.66 -11.25
C LEU A 545 -25.90 -10.11 -10.19
N SER A 546 -26.73 -10.99 -9.62
CA SER A 546 -27.73 -10.62 -8.60
C SER A 546 -27.08 -10.03 -7.34
N GLN A 547 -27.87 -9.26 -6.58
CA GLN A 547 -27.44 -8.71 -5.29
C GLN A 547 -27.16 -9.84 -4.30
N PRO A 548 -25.96 -9.89 -3.68
CA PRO A 548 -25.66 -10.83 -2.60
C PRO A 548 -26.58 -10.58 -1.40
N SER A 549 -26.98 -11.63 -0.69
CA SER A 549 -27.91 -11.54 0.45
C SER A 549 -27.36 -10.73 1.64
N ASN A 550 -26.04 -10.63 1.77
CA ASN A 550 -25.32 -9.88 2.79
C ASN A 550 -24.83 -8.51 2.28
N CYS A 551 -25.37 -8.02 1.17
CA CYS A 551 -24.97 -6.77 0.53
C CYS A 551 -26.11 -5.75 0.59
N SER A 552 -25.85 -4.57 1.17
CA SER A 552 -26.82 -3.48 1.17
C SER A 552 -27.05 -2.97 -0.26
N SER A 553 -28.19 -2.31 -0.49
CA SER A 553 -28.53 -1.75 -1.80
C SER A 553 -27.49 -0.72 -2.25
N GLU A 554 -26.97 0.09 -1.34
CA GLU A 554 -25.95 1.11 -1.59
C GLU A 554 -24.64 0.48 -2.06
N LEU A 555 -24.20 -0.58 -1.39
CA LEU A 555 -23.01 -1.34 -1.77
C LEU A 555 -23.19 -2.01 -3.14
N TYR A 556 -24.38 -2.57 -3.38
CA TYR A 556 -24.69 -3.22 -4.64
C TYR A 556 -24.73 -2.23 -5.81
N GLN A 557 -25.22 -1.00 -5.61
CA GLN A 557 -25.16 0.06 -6.61
C GLN A 557 -23.72 0.39 -7.02
N VAL A 558 -22.77 0.44 -6.07
CA VAL A 558 -21.35 0.60 -6.39
C VAL A 558 -20.83 -0.55 -7.27
N LEU A 559 -21.20 -1.80 -6.94
CA LEU A 559 -20.83 -2.95 -7.77
C LEU A 559 -21.45 -2.91 -9.17
N LEU A 560 -22.68 -2.43 -9.31
CA LEU A 560 -23.33 -2.23 -10.61
C LEU A 560 -22.60 -1.16 -11.43
N GLN A 561 -22.17 -0.07 -10.78
CA GLN A 561 -21.37 0.97 -11.44
C GLN A 561 -20.03 0.43 -11.94
N CYS A 562 -19.29 -0.38 -11.15
CA CYS A 562 -18.07 -1.06 -11.65
C CYS A 562 -18.33 -1.94 -12.90
N LYS A 563 -19.57 -2.43 -13.07
CA LYS A 563 -20.01 -3.29 -14.18
C LYS A 563 -20.89 -2.55 -15.20
N SER A 564 -20.77 -1.23 -15.31
CA SER A 564 -21.51 -0.46 -16.31
C SER A 564 -21.19 -0.92 -17.74
N PHE A 565 -22.21 -0.88 -18.61
CA PHE A 565 -22.11 -1.31 -20.01
C PHE A 565 -21.09 -0.45 -20.78
N THR A 566 -21.16 0.86 -20.59
CA THR A 566 -20.21 1.80 -21.19
C THR A 566 -18.95 1.85 -20.34
N ALA A 567 -17.79 1.57 -20.94
CA ALA A 567 -16.52 1.57 -20.20
C ALA A 567 -16.25 2.92 -19.51
N SER A 568 -16.65 4.06 -20.10
CA SER A 568 -16.56 5.40 -19.48
C SER A 568 -17.54 5.69 -18.36
N GLN A 569 -18.63 4.94 -18.25
CA GLN A 569 -19.62 5.06 -17.19
C GLN A 569 -19.39 4.06 -16.07
N ARG A 570 -18.45 3.13 -16.22
CA ARG A 570 -17.87 2.47 -15.06
C ARG A 570 -17.22 3.55 -14.23
N ILE A 571 -17.22 3.42 -12.90
CA ILE A 571 -16.46 4.34 -12.04
C ILE A 571 -15.00 4.34 -12.51
N LEU A 572 -14.69 5.26 -13.41
CA LEU A 572 -13.47 6.04 -13.41
C LEU A 572 -13.83 7.22 -12.53
N LEU A 573 -12.96 7.63 -11.62
CA LEU A 573 -13.31 8.79 -10.84
C LEU A 573 -13.52 9.98 -11.72
N SER A 574 -14.56 10.67 -11.34
CA SER A 574 -14.71 12.08 -11.53
C SER A 574 -14.57 12.76 -10.18
N ALA A 575 -13.73 13.79 -10.11
CA ALA A 575 -13.92 14.87 -9.17
C ALA A 575 -14.91 15.82 -9.83
N SER A 576 -16.08 15.96 -9.24
CA SER A 576 -16.81 17.22 -9.29
C SER A 576 -16.62 17.84 -7.91
N GLU A 577 -15.97 19.01 -7.86
CA GLU A 577 -15.96 19.85 -6.67
C GLU A 577 -17.41 20.12 -6.21
N PRO A 578 -17.69 20.13 -4.89
CA PRO A 578 -18.93 20.65 -4.38
C PRO A 578 -18.92 22.18 -4.54
N ASN A 579 -19.51 22.68 -5.62
CA ASN A 579 -19.88 24.08 -5.72
C ASN A 579 -21.34 24.28 -5.32
N SER A 580 -21.50 25.22 -4.39
CA SER A 580 -22.70 26.00 -4.06
C SER A 580 -23.68 25.43 -3.04
N CYS A 581 -23.48 25.85 -1.79
CA CYS A 581 -24.52 26.12 -0.81
C CYS A 581 -25.71 26.89 -1.41
N ASN A 582 -26.93 26.57 -0.96
CA ASN A 582 -27.95 27.55 -0.58
C ASN A 582 -29.14 26.86 0.09
N GLN A 583 -29.09 26.71 1.41
CA GLN A 583 -30.20 26.99 2.33
C GLN A 583 -29.70 26.89 3.80
N PRO A 584 -30.08 27.82 4.69
CA PRO A 584 -29.64 27.83 6.08
C PRO A 584 -30.37 26.73 6.88
N PRO A 585 -29.69 26.03 7.81
CA PRO A 585 -30.33 25.01 8.64
C PRO A 585 -31.07 25.66 9.81
N THR A 586 -32.34 25.31 9.99
CA THR A 586 -33.02 25.41 11.30
C THR A 586 -32.65 24.21 12.17
N PRO A 587 -32.49 24.41 13.50
CA PRO A 587 -31.80 23.47 14.36
C PRO A 587 -32.72 22.37 14.91
N LEU A 588 -32.25 21.13 14.89
CA LEU A 588 -32.67 20.09 15.83
C LEU A 588 -31.49 19.17 16.16
N SER A 589 -30.92 19.45 17.34
CA SER A 589 -30.33 18.52 18.31
C SER A 589 -29.79 17.18 17.80
N SER A 590 -28.47 17.11 17.60
CA SER A 590 -27.53 16.30 18.40
C SER A 590 -26.22 16.13 17.61
N GLU A 591 -25.11 16.31 18.31
CA GLU A 591 -23.77 16.54 17.80
C GLU A 591 -23.24 15.40 16.90
N VAL A 592 -22.86 15.74 15.66
CA VAL A 592 -21.97 14.92 14.82
C VAL A 592 -20.71 15.73 14.58
N HIS A 593 -19.66 15.43 15.34
CA HIS A 593 -18.34 15.99 15.12
C HIS A 593 -17.68 15.39 13.88
N SER A 594 -17.32 16.24 12.93
CA SER A 594 -16.48 15.93 11.78
C SER A 594 -15.02 15.74 12.23
N TYR A 595 -14.52 14.51 12.14
CA TYR A 595 -13.09 14.21 12.26
C TYR A 595 -12.62 13.39 11.05
N PRO A 596 -11.41 13.65 10.51
CA PRO A 596 -10.79 12.77 9.52
C PRO A 596 -10.40 11.44 10.21
N VAL A 597 -11.06 10.35 9.81
CA VAL A 597 -10.84 9.01 10.39
C VAL A 597 -9.41 8.55 10.09
N ARG A 598 -8.61 8.31 11.14
CA ARG A 598 -7.27 7.73 11.04
C ARG A 598 -7.35 6.21 11.14
N LEU A 599 -6.40 5.49 10.51
CA LEU A 599 -6.28 4.02 10.58
C LEU A 599 -6.27 3.48 12.03
N SER A 600 -5.82 4.27 13.01
CA SER A 600 -5.82 3.94 14.45
C SER A 600 -7.21 3.85 15.08
N ASP A 601 -8.22 4.47 14.47
CA ASP A 601 -9.59 4.48 15.01
C ASP A 601 -10.33 3.17 14.69
N LEU A 602 -9.84 2.36 13.73
CA LEU A 602 -10.36 1.03 13.44
C LEU A 602 -9.89 -0.04 14.43
N ASP A 603 -8.72 0.13 15.06
CA ASP A 603 -8.17 -0.82 16.03
C ASP A 603 -8.91 -0.73 17.38
N ARG A 604 -9.40 0.45 17.76
CA ARG A 604 -10.14 0.66 19.02
C ARG A 604 -11.58 0.11 19.00
N ALA A 605 -12.10 -0.28 17.84
CA ALA A 605 -13.41 -0.90 17.67
C ALA A 605 -13.34 -2.45 17.72
N CYS A 606 -12.16 -3.03 17.99
CA CYS A 606 -11.96 -4.47 18.09
C CYS A 606 -12.04 -5.01 19.52
N ASP A 607 -11.93 -4.14 20.53
CA ASP A 607 -12.22 -4.46 21.92
C ASP A 607 -13.55 -3.85 22.29
N LEU A 608 -14.61 -4.66 22.39
CA LEU A 608 -15.71 -4.50 23.36
C LEU A 608 -16.73 -5.61 23.09
N ASN A 609 -16.69 -6.60 23.96
CA ASN A 609 -17.65 -7.69 24.06
C ASN A 609 -18.94 -7.18 24.78
N THR A 610 -19.50 -6.05 24.35
CA THR A 610 -20.66 -5.44 25.00
C THR A 610 -21.72 -4.99 24.00
N SER A 611 -22.83 -5.74 24.03
CA SER A 611 -24.23 -5.41 23.69
C SER A 611 -24.59 -3.99 23.20
N SER A 612 -23.98 -3.49 22.13
CA SER A 612 -24.41 -2.26 21.48
C SER A 612 -24.40 -2.40 19.95
N ASN A 613 -25.47 -1.87 19.37
CA ASN A 613 -26.01 -2.08 18.03
C ASN A 613 -24.98 -2.25 16.88
N PRO A 614 -24.86 -3.43 16.23
CA PRO A 614 -23.88 -3.70 15.17
C PRO A 614 -24.09 -2.88 13.88
N TYR A 615 -25.23 -2.21 13.72
CA TYR A 615 -25.54 -1.39 12.55
C TYR A 615 -24.77 -0.06 12.50
N VAL A 616 -24.25 0.44 13.65
CA VAL A 616 -23.58 1.76 13.72
C VAL A 616 -22.09 1.70 13.33
N HIS A 617 -21.44 0.55 13.47
CA HIS A 617 -20.02 0.38 13.11
C HIS A 617 -19.81 -0.02 11.65
N ALA A 618 -20.80 -0.68 11.02
CA ALA A 618 -20.75 -1.06 9.61
C ALA A 618 -20.94 0.14 8.67
N SER A 619 -21.68 1.18 9.09
CA SER A 619 -21.88 2.39 8.30
C SER A 619 -20.58 3.13 8.04
N ASN A 620 -19.71 3.34 9.04
CA ASN A 620 -18.43 4.04 8.85
C ASN A 620 -17.47 3.32 7.90
N LEU A 621 -17.39 1.98 7.95
CA LEU A 621 -16.54 1.19 7.04
C LEU A 621 -17.11 1.08 5.64
N LEU A 622 -18.44 0.98 5.52
CA LEU A 622 -19.14 1.03 4.24
C LEU A 622 -19.00 2.41 3.60
N ASP A 623 -19.15 3.49 4.37
CA ASP A 623 -18.98 4.86 3.90
C ASP A 623 -17.53 5.14 3.51
N VAL A 624 -16.54 4.66 4.27
CA VAL A 624 -15.13 4.72 3.88
C VAL A 624 -14.88 3.89 2.62
N PHE A 625 -15.41 2.68 2.50
CA PHE A 625 -15.26 1.86 1.30
C PHE A 625 -15.92 2.52 0.08
N VAL A 626 -17.15 2.99 0.21
CA VAL A 626 -17.92 3.68 -0.84
C VAL A 626 -17.23 4.99 -1.22
N PHE A 627 -16.72 5.75 -0.25
CA PHE A 627 -15.92 6.95 -0.46
C PHE A 627 -14.60 6.60 -1.16
N HIS A 628 -13.84 5.62 -0.68
CA HIS A 628 -12.58 5.20 -1.29
C HIS A 628 -12.80 4.73 -2.74
N VAL A 629 -13.81 3.90 -2.99
CA VAL A 629 -14.15 3.40 -4.33
C VAL A 629 -14.64 4.52 -5.26
N LYS A 630 -15.35 5.54 -4.74
CA LYS A 630 -15.77 6.73 -5.49
C LYS A 630 -14.66 7.77 -5.72
N TYR A 631 -13.56 7.76 -4.95
CA TYR A 631 -12.50 8.80 -4.94
C TYR A 631 -11.05 8.35 -5.29
N ILE A 632 -10.79 7.15 -5.86
CA ILE A 632 -9.44 6.64 -6.29
C ILE A 632 -8.81 6.82 -7.75
N PHE A 633 -9.44 6.50 -8.89
CA PHE A 633 -9.06 6.66 -10.36
C PHE A 633 -9.38 7.98 -11.22
N HIS A 634 -8.80 9.17 -11.00
CA HIS A 634 -9.25 10.45 -11.61
C HIS A 634 -8.44 10.67 -12.87
N ASP A 635 -9.12 10.98 -13.98
CA ASP A 635 -8.45 11.40 -15.21
C ASP A 635 -8.32 12.93 -15.22
N ASN A 636 -7.11 13.44 -15.02
CA ASN A 636 -6.79 14.87 -15.21
C ASN A 636 -5.90 15.08 -16.47
N HIS A 637 -6.09 14.26 -17.51
CA HIS A 637 -5.35 14.38 -18.76
C HIS A 637 -6.19 14.13 -20.03
N GLU A 638 -7.28 14.89 -20.21
CA GLU A 638 -7.69 15.28 -21.56
C GLU A 638 -7.01 16.61 -21.91
N GLY A 639 -5.74 16.50 -22.33
CA GLY A 639 -4.92 17.66 -22.63
C GLY A 639 -3.57 17.34 -23.25
N SER A 640 -3.45 16.29 -24.06
CA SER A 640 -2.35 16.21 -25.03
C SER A 640 -2.88 15.70 -26.36
N LYS A 641 -2.85 16.61 -27.33
CA LYS A 641 -3.21 16.37 -28.72
C LYS A 641 -2.34 15.26 -29.30
N ARG A 642 -2.94 14.55 -30.27
CA ARG A 642 -2.27 13.76 -31.31
C ARG A 642 -0.85 14.26 -31.59
N ALA A 643 0.13 13.36 -31.53
CA ALA A 643 1.31 13.43 -32.39
C ALA A 643 1.22 12.28 -33.40
N PRO A 644 1.39 12.54 -34.70
CA PRO A 644 1.24 11.53 -35.75
C PRO A 644 2.50 10.68 -35.93
N HIS A 645 2.24 9.44 -36.37
CA HIS A 645 3.14 8.39 -36.89
C HIS A 645 4.17 7.76 -35.95
#